data_AF-A0A928ZEZ7-F1
#
_entry.id   AF-A0A928ZEZ7-F1
#
_cell.length_a   1.000
_cell.length_b   1.000
_cell.length_c   1.000
_cell.angle_alpha   90.00
_cell.angle_beta   90.00
_cell.angle_gamma   90.00
#
_symmetry.space_group_name_H-M   'P 1'
#
loop_
_entity.id
_entity.type
_entity.pdbx_description
1 polymer ?
#
loop_
_entity_poly.entity_id
_entity_poly.type
_entity_poly.pdbx_seq_one_letter_code
_entity_poly.pdbx_strand_id
1 'polypeptide(L)'
;MKYLNYNIIPEAIAILIISRSLDGNLAQSCLLLLIYAVAIRLIWQSVIIVHGLGHTIAIAASDRELSAINLINILEHQSIADILSSLLPCHPIFIPAISPRPQPYLKLGKPHHIKTKALGGIVLNLLVAACCSYSHSWFAQALIVANLLIALSSLSDMKAFITGVADYLYCGNFGLIAQRQPDDGNQLLPDRMLKIALQMGRETEVRGEQAGGGLVIGKNGNSAVFVGKKIVNRKRGNLTQSLEAAFAPIRHQAIAVGVKPVESSAIGVWHYRYATSGTAPSVLETHWHEWIGARNQEVWQFTGREWICEVKNVHHRITHNGDFNSWQIFNRQIDSITLGLWLERVLHTPNATQGDSPKIAGMMNLLVTQGRWYSSVRLAYQQVIATAIEDAFDGQKPTTNALNTAPSRDKLNTWAQICDRVFIEELANLKRSNSSKLDPASLKFSASLQQNLIRALKSHNSTLGWSQLHLTTFVQFALQTFFDNDLYRATQIFISRARGSFGLVTTSTLEEAELVLCARGQPITVGFNWSEGYMVYASEPAAIDRILLNKQESFRLDLDREGGEVAKVSAKNLTVYSLMQQRELQVLELQDRWISMQDHPHLDRLKPREIGRDPIANDINSIPRVLHEIKTDWENPTSLNRRSANYLVYLLVEKVQRFEKRQRLMFKAGLLSKIRKMPAVDLLITGEENSLWLGEKFAQDLRVVFPFLNIVTVSANQILQQLNRSFSQLNLGQDSLVLAITQSGQTFSTVQAIDVFDHLSSQGIIGELFILTGELSSFINSTQGNGGLTTITHSSFLDNKHNRALDSRYRIFVNGSGRRTAEPSTVAVAAAGQTLTELLFYLAKQMRHKFPHSAPLGMTLTTESLMVLGMMKEDFINKNVLQIIGTNAKGEPIKSAIAQTLMQSGRHWANHVTETPVAWAIHALYIVMSVGWVIPFGHTLPVVKTLLGLLFNLLNLPTDLIQFLAPLITCADIAVYIFGAWLWTLAIRYFQGRQLLARTGQRTLIIGDVSWVNQLLQAYVSKLFSLSYGIATIEVHSANPQDHLLHAFGHRIVRGTLIWLGIPDGRRSQQQQEAENAVIMTGKQANGVKNLKIGAEIIALGNDPQIAHQGFSQAVVLNSNNDAIYFRNAAVAEQKEQIEELRESCFGSWERLLAGYVFFGALAKKVAAFPLLKYEYWKSQSRTKVMTTASPVGGFDLNQLNKARSPEKTSLSKYIKHNTN
;
A
#
# COMPACT_ATOMS: atom_id res chain seq x y z
N MET A 1 -26.15 16.03 18.50
CA MET A 1 -26.35 14.86 19.38
C MET A 1 -25.16 13.90 19.26
N LYS A 2 -24.16 14.03 20.14
CA LYS A 2 -23.35 12.89 20.59
C LYS A 2 -23.79 12.61 22.03
N TYR A 3 -23.65 11.36 22.49
CA TYR A 3 -24.18 10.90 23.78
C TYR A 3 -25.71 10.98 23.88
N LEU A 4 -26.39 10.11 23.13
CA LEU A 4 -27.62 9.51 23.69
C LEU A 4 -27.12 8.47 24.70
N ASN A 5 -27.52 8.59 25.96
CA ASN A 5 -26.92 7.81 27.05
C ASN A 5 -27.56 6.41 27.12
N TYR A 6 -27.12 5.48 26.27
CA TYR A 6 -27.72 4.14 26.15
C TYR A 6 -27.70 3.31 27.45
N ASN A 7 -26.89 3.72 28.43
CA ASN A 7 -26.85 3.20 29.80
C ASN A 7 -28.21 3.23 30.53
N ILE A 8 -29.16 4.10 30.13
CA ILE A 8 -30.49 4.24 30.77
C ILE A 8 -31.65 3.63 29.97
N ILE A 9 -31.38 2.82 28.93
CA ILE A 9 -32.45 2.23 28.10
C ILE A 9 -33.37 1.28 28.91
N PRO A 10 -32.86 0.34 29.72
CA PRO A 10 -33.71 -0.51 30.57
C PRO A 10 -34.56 0.28 31.56
N GLU A 11 -34.00 1.34 32.14
CA GLU A 11 -34.68 2.24 33.08
C GLU A 11 -35.78 3.04 32.39
N ALA A 12 -35.52 3.57 31.18
CA ALA A 12 -36.54 4.27 30.41
C ALA A 12 -37.72 3.36 30.04
N ILE A 13 -37.46 2.09 29.69
CA ILE A 13 -38.51 1.10 29.44
C ILE A 13 -39.26 0.76 30.73
N ALA A 14 -38.57 0.59 31.86
CA ALA A 14 -39.19 0.35 33.16
C ALA A 14 -40.09 1.53 33.61
N ILE A 15 -39.63 2.77 33.41
CA ILE A 15 -40.43 4.00 33.64
C ILE A 15 -41.70 3.98 32.77
N LEU A 16 -41.60 3.65 31.48
CA LEU A 16 -42.73 3.59 30.55
C LEU A 16 -43.74 2.46 30.85
N ILE A 17 -43.30 1.40 31.54
CA ILE A 17 -44.19 0.35 32.07
C ILE A 17 -44.95 0.88 33.29
N ILE A 18 -44.24 1.48 34.25
CA ILE A 18 -44.81 1.95 35.53
C ILE A 18 -45.68 3.20 35.36
N SER A 19 -45.37 4.07 34.39
CA SER A 19 -46.17 5.27 34.10
C SER A 19 -47.58 4.97 33.61
N ARG A 20 -47.92 3.70 33.40
CA ARG A 20 -49.28 3.21 33.07
C ARG A 20 -50.06 2.70 34.30
N SER A 21 -49.47 2.73 35.50
CA SER A 21 -50.06 2.18 36.74
C SER A 21 -49.78 3.08 37.97
N LEU A 22 -49.83 4.40 37.80
CA LEU A 22 -49.46 5.39 38.82
C LEU A 22 -50.64 5.78 39.75
N ASP A 23 -51.18 4.80 40.48
CA ASP A 23 -52.07 5.02 41.65
C ASP A 23 -51.35 4.74 43.00
N GLY A 24 -50.04 4.50 42.97
CA GLY A 24 -49.24 4.01 44.11
C GLY A 24 -48.39 5.08 44.82
N ASN A 25 -47.97 4.77 46.04
CA ASN A 25 -47.03 5.56 46.82
C ASN A 25 -45.65 5.65 46.11
N LEU A 26 -45.02 6.83 46.10
CA LEU A 26 -43.71 7.09 45.48
C LEU A 26 -42.65 6.02 45.82
N ALA A 27 -42.59 5.56 47.07
CA ALA A 27 -41.64 4.52 47.50
C ALA A 27 -41.88 3.17 46.79
N GLN A 28 -43.15 2.83 46.54
CA GLN A 28 -43.57 1.64 45.80
C GLN A 28 -43.24 1.78 44.31
N SER A 29 -43.45 2.96 43.73
CA SER A 29 -43.06 3.26 42.34
C SER A 29 -41.54 3.15 42.13
N CYS A 30 -40.73 3.64 43.07
CA CYS A 30 -39.27 3.51 43.03
C CYS A 30 -38.80 2.04 43.18
N LEU A 31 -39.44 1.25 44.05
CA LEU A 31 -39.14 -0.17 44.20
C LEU A 31 -39.49 -0.96 42.92
N LEU A 32 -40.67 -0.72 42.35
CA LEU A 32 -41.08 -1.31 41.08
C LEU A 32 -40.11 -0.93 39.95
N LEU A 33 -39.65 0.33 39.90
CA LEU A 33 -38.68 0.78 38.89
C LEU A 33 -37.39 -0.03 38.94
N LEU A 34 -36.85 -0.26 40.14
CA LEU A 34 -35.64 -1.06 40.30
C LEU A 34 -35.89 -2.53 39.91
N ILE A 35 -37.03 -3.12 40.29
CA ILE A 35 -37.41 -4.49 39.91
C ILE A 35 -37.53 -4.65 38.39
N TYR A 36 -38.28 -3.76 37.71
CA TYR A 36 -38.45 -3.82 36.26
C TYR A 36 -37.14 -3.53 35.50
N ALA A 37 -36.32 -2.58 35.94
CA ALA A 37 -35.03 -2.30 35.31
C ALA A 37 -34.07 -3.51 35.40
N VAL A 38 -33.95 -4.14 36.57
CA VAL A 38 -33.15 -5.37 36.75
C VAL A 38 -33.71 -6.52 35.91
N ALA A 39 -35.03 -6.70 35.87
CA ALA A 39 -35.66 -7.75 35.06
C ALA A 39 -35.40 -7.55 33.54
N ILE A 40 -35.51 -6.32 33.03
CA ILE A 40 -35.21 -6.00 31.63
C ILE A 40 -33.72 -6.22 31.32
N ARG A 41 -32.82 -5.87 32.24
CA ARG A 41 -31.37 -6.14 32.11
C ARG A 41 -31.06 -7.64 32.08
N LEU A 42 -31.75 -8.44 32.90
CA LEU A 42 -31.63 -9.90 32.93
C LEU A 42 -32.15 -10.53 31.63
N ILE A 43 -33.29 -10.06 31.10
CA ILE A 43 -33.80 -10.46 29.78
C ILE A 43 -32.80 -10.09 28.67
N TRP A 44 -32.22 -8.89 28.73
CA TRP A 44 -31.24 -8.46 27.71
C TRP A 44 -29.99 -9.34 27.71
N GLN A 45 -29.44 -9.68 28.87
CA GLN A 45 -28.27 -10.57 28.96
C GLN A 45 -28.59 -12.03 28.63
N SER A 46 -29.77 -12.56 28.98
CA SER A 46 -30.14 -13.93 28.58
C SER A 46 -30.24 -14.08 27.05
N VAL A 47 -30.70 -13.06 26.34
CA VAL A 47 -30.73 -13.04 24.87
C VAL A 47 -29.33 -12.98 24.24
N ILE A 48 -28.36 -12.30 24.86
CA ILE A 48 -26.97 -12.31 24.37
C ILE A 48 -26.35 -13.71 24.58
N ILE A 49 -26.66 -14.37 25.70
CA ILE A 49 -26.23 -15.75 25.99
C ILE A 49 -26.84 -16.74 24.98
N VAL A 50 -28.11 -16.55 24.57
CA VAL A 50 -28.73 -17.31 23.47
C VAL A 50 -27.99 -17.06 22.14
N HIS A 51 -27.55 -15.83 21.87
CA HIS A 51 -26.80 -15.50 20.65
C HIS A 51 -25.44 -16.21 20.59
N GLY A 52 -24.64 -16.08 21.66
CA GLY A 52 -23.34 -16.72 21.78
C GLY A 52 -23.43 -18.24 21.79
N LEU A 53 -24.48 -18.81 22.39
CA LEU A 53 -24.79 -20.24 22.32
C LEU A 53 -25.11 -20.69 20.88
N GLY A 54 -25.85 -19.89 20.11
CA GLY A 54 -26.16 -20.17 18.70
C GLY A 54 -24.91 -20.19 17.82
N HIS A 55 -24.04 -19.19 17.95
CA HIS A 55 -22.74 -19.18 17.26
C HIS A 55 -21.85 -20.35 17.73
N THR A 56 -21.81 -20.63 19.03
CA THR A 56 -21.06 -21.74 19.63
C THR A 56 -21.47 -23.10 19.04
N ILE A 57 -22.77 -23.39 18.99
CA ILE A 57 -23.30 -24.63 18.40
C ILE A 57 -22.98 -24.70 16.90
N ALA A 58 -23.15 -23.60 16.16
CA ALA A 58 -22.85 -23.55 14.73
C ALA A 58 -21.35 -23.73 14.42
N ILE A 59 -20.45 -23.26 15.28
CA ILE A 59 -19.00 -23.52 15.20
C ILE A 59 -18.71 -25.00 15.49
N ALA A 60 -19.20 -25.54 16.61
CA ALA A 60 -18.98 -26.94 16.98
C ALA A 60 -19.48 -27.92 15.91
N ALA A 61 -20.64 -27.65 15.31
CA ALA A 61 -21.20 -28.44 14.22
C ALA A 61 -20.43 -28.28 12.89
N SER A 62 -20.05 -27.05 12.52
CA SER A 62 -19.38 -26.79 11.23
C SER A 62 -17.93 -27.26 11.21
N ASP A 63 -17.17 -27.04 12.29
CA ASP A 63 -15.75 -27.38 12.36
C ASP A 63 -15.48 -28.76 13.00
N ARG A 64 -16.52 -29.41 13.54
CA ARG A 64 -16.44 -30.65 14.37
C ARG A 64 -15.60 -30.46 15.65
N GLU A 65 -15.44 -29.22 16.10
CA GLU A 65 -14.62 -28.83 17.24
C GLU A 65 -15.49 -28.64 18.49
N LEU A 66 -15.72 -29.72 19.25
CA LEU A 66 -16.55 -29.68 20.47
C LEU A 66 -16.00 -28.73 21.56
N SER A 67 -14.70 -28.46 21.57
CA SER A 67 -14.07 -27.44 22.44
C SER A 67 -14.52 -26.00 22.15
N ALA A 68 -15.23 -25.76 21.05
CA ALA A 68 -15.93 -24.49 20.82
C ALA A 68 -17.06 -24.27 21.85
N ILE A 69 -17.63 -25.34 22.43
CA ILE A 69 -18.65 -25.29 23.49
C ILE A 69 -17.97 -24.98 24.83
N ASN A 70 -17.65 -23.70 25.03
CA ASN A 70 -17.06 -23.17 26.25
C ASN A 70 -17.72 -21.84 26.65
N LEU A 71 -17.58 -21.48 27.92
CA LEU A 71 -18.25 -20.31 28.50
C LEU A 71 -17.84 -18.98 27.83
N ILE A 72 -16.60 -18.85 27.35
CA ILE A 72 -16.11 -17.62 26.72
C ILE A 72 -16.86 -17.33 25.41
N ASN A 73 -17.13 -18.36 24.61
CA ASN A 73 -17.89 -18.23 23.37
C ASN A 73 -19.39 -18.04 23.62
N ILE A 74 -19.96 -18.76 24.60
CA ILE A 74 -21.38 -18.64 24.98
C ILE A 74 -21.72 -17.24 25.52
N LEU A 75 -20.78 -16.56 26.18
CA LEU A 75 -20.94 -15.21 26.71
C LEU A 75 -20.57 -14.08 25.72
N GLU A 76 -20.38 -14.39 24.42
CA GLU A 76 -19.95 -13.43 23.39
C GLU A 76 -18.65 -12.67 23.76
N HIS A 77 -17.69 -13.39 24.34
CA HIS A 77 -16.44 -12.86 24.90
C HIS A 77 -16.60 -11.76 25.98
N GLN A 78 -17.79 -11.56 26.55
CA GLN A 78 -17.97 -10.72 27.74
C GLN A 78 -17.39 -11.43 28.98
N SER A 79 -16.85 -10.65 29.93
CA SER A 79 -16.48 -11.21 31.23
C SER A 79 -17.72 -11.42 32.11
N ILE A 80 -17.66 -12.38 33.03
CA ILE A 80 -18.74 -12.59 34.02
C ILE A 80 -18.96 -11.32 34.86
N ALA A 81 -17.88 -10.58 35.16
CA ALA A 81 -17.94 -9.30 35.86
C ALA A 81 -18.68 -8.22 35.04
N ASP A 82 -18.48 -8.14 33.73
CA ASP A 82 -19.24 -7.23 32.86
C ASP A 82 -20.73 -7.54 32.94
N ILE A 83 -21.11 -8.81 32.76
CA ILE A 83 -22.50 -9.26 32.75
C ILE A 83 -23.16 -8.93 34.10
N LEU A 84 -22.55 -9.31 35.22
CA LEU A 84 -23.05 -8.99 36.55
C LEU A 84 -23.16 -7.47 36.78
N SER A 85 -22.18 -6.68 36.33
CA SER A 85 -22.25 -5.21 36.45
C SER A 85 -23.39 -4.62 35.61
N SER A 86 -23.71 -5.21 34.45
CA SER A 86 -24.77 -4.73 33.56
C SER A 86 -26.19 -5.01 34.08
N LEU A 87 -26.34 -5.89 35.07
CA LEU A 87 -27.60 -6.11 35.78
C LEU A 87 -27.93 -4.96 36.75
N LEU A 88 -26.93 -4.19 37.20
CA LEU A 88 -27.13 -3.01 38.03
C LEU A 88 -27.79 -1.88 37.21
N PRO A 89 -28.73 -1.12 37.79
CA PRO A 89 -29.31 0.04 37.11
C PRO A 89 -28.27 1.06 36.65
N CYS A 90 -28.55 1.73 35.53
CA CYS A 90 -27.70 2.74 34.88
C CYS A 90 -26.30 2.27 34.42
N HIS A 91 -25.93 0.99 34.55
CA HIS A 91 -24.73 0.44 33.94
C HIS A 91 -24.91 0.19 32.42
N PRO A 92 -23.83 0.15 31.62
CA PRO A 92 -23.92 -0.13 30.19
C PRO A 92 -24.38 -1.58 29.91
N ILE A 93 -25.37 -1.74 29.03
CA ILE A 93 -25.72 -3.02 28.40
C ILE A 93 -24.95 -3.21 27.08
N PHE A 94 -24.62 -4.45 26.73
CA PHE A 94 -23.99 -4.76 25.45
C PHE A 94 -25.01 -4.78 24.31
N ILE A 95 -24.79 -3.97 23.28
CA ILE A 95 -25.58 -3.96 22.04
C ILE A 95 -24.63 -4.20 20.85
N PRO A 96 -24.77 -5.28 20.06
CA PRO A 96 -23.79 -5.67 19.03
C PRO A 96 -23.42 -4.59 18.02
N ALA A 97 -24.39 -3.78 17.56
CA ALA A 97 -24.17 -2.73 16.57
C ALA A 97 -23.57 -1.41 17.12
N ILE A 98 -23.58 -1.21 18.45
CA ILE A 98 -23.32 0.10 19.08
C ILE A 98 -22.10 0.04 20.02
N SER A 99 -21.81 -1.12 20.60
CA SER A 99 -20.76 -1.29 21.60
C SER A 99 -19.35 -1.16 20.97
N PRO A 100 -18.45 -0.32 21.50
CA PRO A 100 -17.10 -0.14 20.94
C PRO A 100 -16.11 -1.29 21.26
N ARG A 101 -16.61 -2.45 21.71
CA ARG A 101 -15.83 -3.65 22.04
C ARG A 101 -15.44 -4.41 20.75
N PRO A 102 -14.37 -5.22 20.74
CA PRO A 102 -14.08 -6.11 19.62
C PRO A 102 -15.25 -7.08 19.41
N GLN A 103 -15.74 -7.18 18.17
CA GLN A 103 -16.83 -8.11 17.81
C GLN A 103 -16.31 -9.57 17.70
N PRO A 104 -17.21 -10.58 17.76
CA PRO A 104 -16.84 -11.99 17.87
C PRO A 104 -15.97 -12.53 16.73
N TYR A 105 -15.15 -13.53 17.06
CA TYR A 105 -14.10 -14.05 16.17
C TYR A 105 -14.55 -15.31 15.41
N LEU A 106 -15.08 -15.13 14.19
CA LEU A 106 -15.35 -16.23 13.27
C LEU A 106 -14.05 -16.87 12.77
N LYS A 107 -13.69 -18.03 13.33
CA LYS A 107 -12.59 -18.90 12.86
C LYS A 107 -12.69 -19.16 11.35
N LEU A 108 -11.62 -18.85 10.62
CA LEU A 108 -11.49 -19.09 9.17
C LEU A 108 -11.85 -20.53 8.80
N GLY A 109 -12.47 -20.72 7.63
CA GLY A 109 -12.91 -22.02 7.12
C GLY A 109 -13.47 -21.91 5.71
N LYS A 110 -14.07 -22.99 5.19
CA LYS A 110 -14.72 -22.97 3.87
C LYS A 110 -15.87 -21.95 3.85
N PRO A 111 -16.17 -21.27 2.72
CA PRO A 111 -17.20 -20.23 2.67
C PRO A 111 -18.57 -20.65 3.22
N HIS A 112 -19.00 -21.90 2.99
CA HIS A 112 -20.24 -22.44 3.57
C HIS A 112 -20.17 -22.61 5.09
N HIS A 113 -19.03 -23.01 5.66
CA HIS A 113 -18.84 -23.05 7.13
C HIS A 113 -18.93 -21.64 7.71
N ILE A 114 -18.31 -20.63 7.09
CA ILE A 114 -18.37 -19.23 7.55
C ILE A 114 -19.83 -18.74 7.55
N LYS A 115 -20.59 -19.05 6.49
CA LYS A 115 -22.01 -18.71 6.39
C LYS A 115 -22.87 -19.39 7.47
N THR A 116 -22.66 -20.68 7.73
CA THR A 116 -23.38 -21.40 8.80
C THR A 116 -23.03 -20.89 10.19
N LYS A 117 -21.75 -20.64 10.50
CA LYS A 117 -21.31 -20.05 11.78
C LYS A 117 -21.90 -18.66 12.02
N ALA A 118 -21.94 -17.82 10.99
CA ALA A 118 -22.50 -16.47 11.06
C ALA A 118 -24.02 -16.49 11.28
N LEU A 119 -24.76 -17.44 10.69
CA LEU A 119 -26.18 -17.60 10.98
C LEU A 119 -26.48 -18.12 12.40
N GLY A 120 -25.51 -18.71 13.11
CA GLY A 120 -25.72 -19.42 14.37
C GLY A 120 -26.53 -18.65 15.43
N GLY A 121 -26.02 -17.49 15.87
CA GLY A 121 -26.72 -16.67 16.87
C GLY A 121 -28.02 -16.07 16.35
N ILE A 122 -28.06 -15.64 15.08
CA ILE A 122 -29.27 -15.08 14.47
C ILE A 122 -30.41 -16.13 14.46
N VAL A 123 -30.11 -17.36 14.03
CA VAL A 123 -31.09 -18.46 13.97
C VAL A 123 -31.57 -18.83 15.36
N LEU A 124 -30.70 -18.93 16.36
CA LEU A 124 -31.14 -19.34 17.70
C LEU A 124 -31.99 -18.25 18.39
N ASN A 125 -31.66 -16.97 18.22
CA ASN A 125 -32.51 -15.87 18.69
C ASN A 125 -33.89 -15.85 18.00
N LEU A 126 -33.93 -16.10 16.69
CA LEU A 126 -35.20 -16.18 15.95
C LEU A 126 -36.05 -17.38 16.38
N LEU A 127 -35.43 -18.53 16.70
CA LEU A 127 -36.11 -19.69 17.25
C LEU A 127 -36.70 -19.40 18.64
N VAL A 128 -35.94 -18.77 19.54
CA VAL A 128 -36.44 -18.39 20.88
C VAL A 128 -37.58 -17.37 20.78
N ALA A 129 -37.47 -16.36 19.90
CA ALA A 129 -38.57 -15.44 19.62
C ALA A 129 -39.82 -16.19 19.11
N ALA A 130 -39.66 -17.12 18.16
CA ALA A 130 -40.76 -17.91 17.61
C ALA A 130 -41.45 -18.78 18.68
N CYS A 131 -40.70 -19.47 19.54
CA CYS A 131 -41.24 -20.27 20.64
C CYS A 131 -42.02 -19.42 21.66
N CYS A 132 -41.58 -18.18 21.93
CA CYS A 132 -42.26 -17.30 22.89
C CYS A 132 -43.55 -16.65 22.35
N SER A 133 -43.79 -16.66 21.03
CA SER A 133 -44.89 -15.95 20.35
C SER A 133 -46.29 -16.19 20.95
N TYR A 134 -46.50 -17.36 21.55
CA TYR A 134 -47.79 -17.80 22.09
C TYR A 134 -48.06 -17.34 23.53
N SER A 135 -47.15 -16.60 24.17
CA SER A 135 -47.33 -16.08 25.53
C SER A 135 -47.68 -14.59 25.54
N HIS A 136 -48.82 -14.25 26.15
CA HIS A 136 -49.24 -12.86 26.37
C HIS A 136 -48.60 -12.20 27.61
N SER A 137 -47.63 -12.83 28.26
CA SER A 137 -46.94 -12.24 29.41
C SER A 137 -45.99 -11.10 28.97
N TRP A 138 -45.91 -10.03 29.76
CA TRP A 138 -45.00 -8.90 29.48
C TRP A 138 -43.54 -9.35 29.40
N PHE A 139 -43.15 -10.37 30.18
CA PHE A 139 -41.83 -10.97 30.17
C PHE A 139 -41.52 -11.67 28.83
N ALA A 140 -42.47 -12.46 28.31
CA ALA A 140 -42.31 -13.08 26.99
C ALA A 140 -42.29 -12.04 25.86
N GLN A 141 -43.12 -11.00 25.93
CA GLN A 141 -43.11 -9.90 24.95
C GLN A 141 -41.76 -9.16 24.95
N ALA A 142 -41.21 -8.84 26.13
CA ALA A 142 -39.89 -8.25 26.27
C ALA A 142 -38.78 -9.17 25.75
N LEU A 143 -38.88 -10.49 25.99
CA LEU A 143 -37.95 -11.49 25.49
C LEU A 143 -37.99 -11.64 23.96
N ILE A 144 -39.18 -11.60 23.34
CA ILE A 144 -39.35 -11.57 21.87
C ILE A 144 -38.70 -10.32 21.30
N VAL A 145 -39.01 -9.13 21.85
CA VAL A 145 -38.48 -7.85 21.37
C VAL A 145 -36.96 -7.80 21.50
N ALA A 146 -36.39 -8.26 22.62
CA ALA A 146 -34.94 -8.34 22.81
C ALA A 146 -34.28 -9.31 21.81
N ASN A 147 -34.85 -10.50 21.58
CA ASN A 147 -34.34 -11.46 20.59
C ASN A 147 -34.33 -10.87 19.17
N LEU A 148 -35.42 -10.25 18.75
CA LEU A 148 -35.55 -9.62 17.43
C LEU A 148 -34.60 -8.41 17.29
N LEU A 149 -34.49 -7.55 18.30
CA LEU A 149 -33.56 -6.42 18.29
C LEU A 149 -32.11 -6.87 18.18
N ILE A 150 -31.71 -7.90 18.93
CA ILE A 150 -30.34 -8.43 18.86
C ILE A 150 -30.09 -9.06 17.49
N ALA A 151 -30.97 -9.95 17.00
CA ALA A 151 -30.84 -10.57 15.68
C ALA A 151 -30.79 -9.55 14.51
N LEU A 152 -31.55 -8.45 14.58
CA LEU A 152 -31.49 -7.35 13.60
C LEU A 152 -30.24 -6.47 13.77
N SER A 153 -29.63 -6.43 14.96
CA SER A 153 -28.41 -5.67 15.24
C SER A 153 -27.11 -6.40 14.90
N SER A 154 -27.15 -7.72 14.65
CA SER A 154 -26.01 -8.56 14.26
C SER A 154 -25.59 -8.34 12.80
N LEU A 155 -25.31 -7.07 12.46
CA LEU A 155 -24.88 -6.60 11.14
C LEU A 155 -23.50 -7.16 10.75
N SER A 156 -22.67 -7.52 11.73
CA SER A 156 -21.44 -8.30 11.57
C SER A 156 -21.71 -9.64 10.87
N ASP A 157 -22.74 -10.32 11.33
CA ASP A 157 -23.01 -11.73 11.05
C ASP A 157 -23.88 -11.87 9.80
N MET A 158 -24.86 -10.97 9.63
CA MET A 158 -25.52 -10.75 8.34
C MET A 158 -24.50 -10.42 7.24
N LYS A 159 -23.48 -9.59 7.53
CA LYS A 159 -22.42 -9.29 6.56
C LYS A 159 -21.55 -10.51 6.27
N ALA A 160 -21.11 -11.25 7.29
CA ALA A 160 -20.30 -12.46 7.10
C ALA A 160 -21.05 -13.56 6.32
N PHE A 161 -22.35 -13.72 6.60
CA PHE A 161 -23.26 -14.61 5.86
C PHE A 161 -23.41 -14.17 4.39
N ILE A 162 -23.55 -12.88 4.12
CA ILE A 162 -23.65 -12.37 2.75
C ILE A 162 -22.31 -12.53 2.00
N THR A 163 -21.20 -12.00 2.53
CA THR A 163 -19.93 -11.92 1.79
C THR A 163 -19.22 -13.26 1.66
N GLY A 164 -19.15 -14.08 2.72
CA GLY A 164 -18.49 -15.40 2.70
C GLY A 164 -17.00 -15.43 2.33
N VAL A 165 -16.36 -14.27 2.19
CA VAL A 165 -15.00 -14.04 1.66
C VAL A 165 -14.31 -12.94 2.48
N ALA A 166 -12.99 -13.05 2.64
CA ALA A 166 -12.11 -12.01 3.15
C ALA A 166 -10.75 -12.08 2.45
N ASP A 167 -10.50 -11.15 1.51
CA ASP A 167 -9.23 -11.04 0.79
C ASP A 167 -8.11 -10.44 1.67
N TYR A 168 -6.85 -10.69 1.29
CA TYR A 168 -5.73 -10.90 2.25
C TYR A 168 -4.94 -9.67 2.75
N LEU A 169 -3.65 -9.47 2.36
CA LEU A 169 -2.97 -8.16 2.20
C LEU A 169 -1.79 -7.74 3.21
N TYR A 170 -0.49 -7.57 2.79
CA TYR A 170 0.75 -7.09 3.56
C TYR A 170 1.87 -6.31 2.73
N CYS A 171 3.00 -5.62 3.12
CA CYS A 171 3.90 -5.33 4.30
C CYS A 171 4.74 -3.97 4.19
N GLY A 172 5.72 -3.62 5.09
CA GLY A 172 6.66 -2.43 5.05
C GLY A 172 7.32 -1.90 6.40
N ASN A 173 8.64 -1.62 6.48
CA ASN A 173 9.39 -1.25 7.74
C ASN A 173 9.78 0.26 7.95
N PHE A 174 9.89 0.72 9.21
CA PHE A 174 10.69 1.89 9.63
C PHE A 174 11.05 1.92 11.15
N GLY A 175 12.03 2.72 11.57
CA GLY A 175 12.36 2.92 12.99
C GLY A 175 13.60 3.77 13.26
N LEU A 176 14.03 3.83 14.52
CA LEU A 176 15.12 4.70 14.97
C LEU A 176 15.77 4.22 16.28
N ILE A 177 17.01 4.66 16.50
CA ILE A 177 17.78 4.47 17.73
C ILE A 177 18.53 5.75 18.08
N ALA A 178 18.42 6.23 19.33
CA ALA A 178 19.07 7.45 19.78
C ALA A 178 19.78 7.25 21.11
N GLN A 179 20.87 8.00 21.35
CA GLN A 179 21.39 8.22 22.69
C GLN A 179 20.34 8.99 23.51
N ARG A 180 20.23 8.66 24.79
CA ARG A 180 19.32 9.38 25.69
C ARG A 180 19.92 10.72 26.11
N GLN A 181 19.07 11.74 26.21
CA GLN A 181 19.43 13.10 26.63
C GLN A 181 18.80 13.39 28.01
N PRO A 182 19.36 14.29 28.85
CA PRO A 182 18.89 14.51 30.22
C PRO A 182 17.43 14.96 30.33
N ASP A 183 16.90 15.61 29.28
CA ASP A 183 15.53 16.11 29.16
C ASP A 183 14.51 15.06 28.70
N ASP A 184 14.95 13.86 28.27
CA ASP A 184 14.06 12.74 27.89
C ASP A 184 13.21 12.19 29.07
N GLY A 185 13.54 12.60 30.31
CA GLY A 185 12.81 12.25 31.53
C GLY A 185 12.65 10.74 31.73
N ASN A 186 11.50 10.30 32.25
CA ASN A 186 11.19 8.88 32.47
C ASN A 186 10.36 8.22 31.33
N GLN A 187 10.27 8.86 30.15
CA GLN A 187 9.49 8.32 29.04
C GLN A 187 10.19 7.14 28.34
N LEU A 188 9.48 6.02 28.14
CA LEU A 188 9.96 4.88 27.33
C LEU A 188 10.14 5.20 25.84
N LEU A 189 9.44 6.24 25.36
CA LEU A 189 9.67 6.84 24.04
C LEU A 189 9.60 8.37 24.22
N PRO A 190 10.74 9.06 24.24
CA PRO A 190 10.79 10.51 24.41
C PRO A 190 10.05 11.28 23.32
N ASP A 191 9.45 12.42 23.67
CA ASP A 191 8.67 13.26 22.75
C ASP A 191 9.43 13.69 21.48
N ARG A 192 10.76 13.89 21.55
CA ARG A 192 11.58 14.17 20.36
C ARG A 192 11.62 12.98 19.38
N MET A 193 11.74 11.77 19.89
CA MET A 193 11.73 10.53 19.10
C MET A 193 10.32 10.18 18.61
N LEU A 194 9.29 10.47 19.40
CA LEU A 194 7.89 10.33 18.97
C LEU A 194 7.57 11.26 17.79
N LYS A 195 8.04 12.52 17.81
CA LYS A 195 7.91 13.44 16.66
C LYS A 195 8.56 12.88 15.40
N ILE A 196 9.78 12.32 15.50
CA ILE A 196 10.47 11.66 14.39
C ILE A 196 9.65 10.46 13.88
N ALA A 197 9.23 9.55 14.76
CA ALA A 197 8.45 8.37 14.40
C ALA A 197 7.09 8.72 13.74
N LEU A 198 6.43 9.80 14.18
CA LEU A 198 5.20 10.30 13.57
C LEU A 198 5.44 10.96 12.19
N GLN A 199 6.62 11.51 11.94
CA GLN A 199 7.01 12.02 10.61
C GLN A 199 7.36 10.86 9.66
N MET A 200 8.22 9.93 10.08
CA MET A 200 8.59 8.72 9.31
C MET A 200 7.36 7.85 9.00
N GLY A 201 6.45 7.72 9.97
CA GLY A 201 5.18 7.02 9.81
C GLY A 201 4.35 7.60 8.65
N ARG A 202 4.10 8.92 8.62
CA ARG A 202 3.32 9.58 7.56
C ARG A 202 3.91 9.39 6.17
N GLU A 203 5.24 9.41 6.04
CA GLU A 203 5.87 9.10 4.75
C GLU A 203 5.71 7.62 4.39
N THR A 204 5.78 6.72 5.38
CA THR A 204 5.57 5.27 5.19
C THR A 204 4.10 4.91 4.90
N GLU A 205 3.12 5.72 5.30
CA GLU A 205 1.69 5.52 4.93
C GLU A 205 1.44 5.60 3.42
N VAL A 206 2.37 6.17 2.64
CA VAL A 206 2.36 6.10 1.16
C VAL A 206 2.59 4.67 0.66
N ARG A 207 3.33 3.85 1.42
CA ARG A 207 3.50 2.42 1.17
C ARG A 207 2.38 1.57 1.75
N GLY A 208 1.55 2.04 2.69
CA GLY A 208 0.37 1.30 3.18
C GLY A 208 -0.17 1.68 4.55
N GLU A 209 -1.47 1.45 4.77
CA GLU A 209 -2.21 1.83 6.00
C GLU A 209 -3.05 0.68 6.63
N GLN A 210 -2.96 -0.60 6.20
CA GLN A 210 -3.97 -1.61 6.59
C GLN A 210 -3.87 -2.12 8.03
N ALA A 211 -2.66 -2.36 8.53
CA ALA A 211 -2.39 -2.76 9.91
C ALA A 211 -0.99 -2.29 10.30
N GLY A 212 -0.62 -2.33 11.57
CA GLY A 212 0.74 -1.95 11.96
C GLY A 212 1.06 -2.24 13.41
N GLY A 213 2.36 -2.27 13.69
CA GLY A 213 2.89 -2.44 15.04
C GLY A 213 4.02 -1.48 15.34
N GLY A 214 4.18 -1.17 16.61
CA GLY A 214 5.30 -0.43 17.18
C GLY A 214 5.79 -1.12 18.46
N LEU A 215 7.09 -1.05 18.72
CA LEU A 215 7.72 -1.51 19.96
C LEU A 215 8.83 -0.55 20.39
N VAL A 216 9.11 -0.53 21.68
CA VAL A 216 10.30 0.08 22.30
C VAL A 216 10.94 -0.88 23.31
N ILE A 217 12.20 -0.65 23.66
CA ILE A 217 12.91 -1.37 24.72
C ILE A 217 12.89 -0.54 26.01
N GLY A 218 12.58 -1.19 27.14
CA GLY A 218 12.74 -0.66 28.49
C GLY A 218 13.37 -1.72 29.41
N LYS A 219 13.49 -1.44 30.70
CA LYS A 219 13.98 -2.37 31.73
C LYS A 219 12.95 -2.59 32.83
N ASN A 220 12.77 -3.85 33.24
CA ASN A 220 12.09 -4.21 34.48
C ASN A 220 13.13 -4.79 35.46
N GLY A 221 13.43 -4.05 36.53
CA GLY A 221 14.67 -4.26 37.28
C GLY A 221 15.89 -4.17 36.37
N ASN A 222 16.77 -5.17 36.42
CA ASN A 222 17.97 -5.25 35.58
C ASN A 222 17.71 -5.89 34.19
N SER A 223 16.52 -6.45 33.94
CA SER A 223 16.22 -7.17 32.69
C SER A 223 15.53 -6.27 31.66
N ALA A 224 16.09 -6.21 30.45
CA ALA A 224 15.41 -5.58 29.31
C ALA A 224 14.10 -6.30 28.92
N VAL A 225 13.12 -5.51 28.51
CA VAL A 225 11.77 -5.95 28.12
C VAL A 225 11.26 -5.13 26.92
N PHE A 226 10.52 -5.77 26.02
CA PHE A 226 9.88 -5.09 24.90
C PHE A 226 8.46 -4.63 25.23
N VAL A 227 8.22 -3.32 25.19
CA VAL A 227 6.89 -2.72 25.33
C VAL A 227 6.36 -2.36 23.94
N GLY A 228 5.23 -2.92 23.51
CA GLY A 228 4.76 -2.75 22.14
C GLY A 228 3.25 -2.96 21.95
N LYS A 229 2.72 -2.41 20.85
CA LYS A 229 1.32 -2.56 20.45
C LYS A 229 1.23 -2.88 18.96
N LYS A 230 0.25 -3.71 18.61
CA LYS A 230 -0.19 -4.01 17.25
C LYS A 230 -1.66 -3.58 17.10
N ILE A 231 -2.04 -3.08 15.91
CA ILE A 231 -3.42 -2.81 15.54
C ILE A 231 -3.70 -3.25 14.09
N VAL A 232 -4.96 -3.55 13.80
CA VAL A 232 -5.52 -3.53 12.45
C VAL A 232 -6.24 -2.20 12.28
N ASN A 233 -6.01 -1.48 11.19
CA ASN A 233 -6.62 -0.19 10.94
C ASN A 233 -8.09 -0.34 10.50
N ARG A 234 -8.89 0.70 10.74
CA ARG A 234 -10.26 0.80 10.21
C ARG A 234 -10.19 1.28 8.77
N LYS A 235 -11.12 0.85 7.90
CA LYS A 235 -11.18 1.25 6.46
C LYS A 235 -11.04 2.77 6.19
N ARG A 236 -11.38 3.63 7.15
CA ARG A 236 -11.30 5.09 7.06
C ARG A 236 -10.51 5.73 8.24
N GLY A 237 -9.58 4.97 8.83
CA GLY A 237 -8.67 5.46 9.87
C GLY A 237 -7.29 5.80 9.30
N ASN A 238 -6.57 6.71 9.96
CA ASN A 238 -5.15 6.95 9.69
C ASN A 238 -4.32 5.98 10.55
N LEU A 239 -3.37 5.26 9.96
CA LEU A 239 -2.65 4.19 10.66
C LEU A 239 -1.69 4.77 11.71
N THR A 240 -0.93 5.81 11.35
CA THR A 240 0.01 6.47 12.26
C THR A 240 -0.68 6.98 13.53
N GLN A 241 -1.77 7.73 13.37
CA GLN A 241 -2.56 8.24 14.51
C GLN A 241 -3.24 7.12 15.31
N SER A 242 -3.81 6.12 14.64
CA SER A 242 -4.54 5.03 15.32
C SER A 242 -3.60 4.10 16.10
N LEU A 243 -2.39 3.83 15.57
CA LEU A 243 -1.39 3.03 16.25
C LEU A 243 -0.86 3.76 17.49
N GLU A 244 -0.52 5.05 17.37
CA GLU A 244 0.01 5.80 18.50
C GLU A 244 -1.05 6.01 19.59
N ALA A 245 -2.30 6.32 19.22
CA ALA A 245 -3.42 6.39 20.18
C ALA A 245 -3.67 5.06 20.91
N ALA A 246 -3.33 3.92 20.30
CA ALA A 246 -3.39 2.60 20.93
C ALA A 246 -2.11 2.19 21.67
N PHE A 247 -0.97 2.83 21.40
CA PHE A 247 0.35 2.49 21.93
C PHE A 247 0.75 3.35 23.14
N ALA A 248 0.44 4.65 23.15
CA ALA A 248 0.74 5.53 24.28
C ALA A 248 0.16 5.01 25.62
N PRO A 249 -1.09 4.52 25.71
CA PRO A 249 -1.62 3.94 26.96
C PRO A 249 -0.84 2.71 27.44
N ILE A 250 -0.31 1.90 26.51
CA ILE A 250 0.50 0.72 26.83
C ILE A 250 1.89 1.12 27.36
N ARG A 251 2.49 2.18 26.80
CA ARG A 251 3.75 2.74 27.35
C ARG A 251 3.54 3.33 28.74
N HIS A 252 2.44 4.05 28.98
CA HIS A 252 2.11 4.58 30.31
C HIS A 252 1.81 3.46 31.33
N GLN A 253 1.08 2.42 30.93
CA GLN A 253 0.82 1.25 31.76
C GLN A 253 2.11 0.51 32.12
N ALA A 254 3.05 0.36 31.18
CA ALA A 254 4.35 -0.25 31.43
C ALA A 254 5.16 0.54 32.48
N ILE A 255 5.21 1.88 32.37
CA ILE A 255 5.86 2.75 33.36
C ILE A 255 5.19 2.61 34.73
N ALA A 256 3.86 2.57 34.77
CA ALA A 256 3.09 2.43 36.02
C ALA A 256 3.31 1.09 36.74
N VAL A 257 3.69 0.01 36.03
CA VAL A 257 4.10 -1.27 36.64
C VAL A 257 5.61 -1.40 36.83
N GLY A 258 6.35 -0.28 36.77
CA GLY A 258 7.77 -0.22 37.12
C GLY A 258 8.76 -0.38 35.96
N VAL A 259 8.32 -0.46 34.70
CA VAL A 259 9.23 -0.52 33.55
C VAL A 259 9.87 0.85 33.32
N LYS A 260 11.17 0.94 33.57
CA LYS A 260 12.00 2.13 33.33
C LYS A 260 12.50 2.16 31.87
N PRO A 261 12.89 3.32 31.34
CA PRO A 261 13.68 3.37 30.09
C PRO A 261 15.06 2.71 30.27
N VAL A 262 15.67 2.28 29.17
CA VAL A 262 17.12 1.99 29.13
C VAL A 262 17.88 3.33 29.22
N GLU A 263 18.93 3.41 30.04
CA GLU A 263 19.55 4.69 30.40
C GLU A 263 20.46 5.26 29.29
N SER A 264 21.21 4.39 28.59
CA SER A 264 22.18 4.78 27.54
C SER A 264 21.54 5.18 26.20
N SER A 265 20.39 4.60 25.88
CA SER A 265 19.79 4.65 24.56
C SER A 265 18.30 4.37 24.60
N ALA A 266 17.56 4.90 23.64
CA ALA A 266 16.17 4.55 23.42
C ALA A 266 15.98 4.08 21.97
N ILE A 267 15.24 2.98 21.81
CA ILE A 267 15.03 2.27 20.54
C ILE A 267 13.54 2.24 20.24
N GLY A 268 13.16 2.57 19.01
CA GLY A 268 11.80 2.43 18.50
C GLY A 268 11.77 1.71 17.15
N VAL A 269 11.01 0.62 17.07
CA VAL A 269 10.88 -0.21 15.85
C VAL A 269 9.42 -0.30 15.46
N TRP A 270 9.11 0.07 14.22
CA TRP A 270 7.76 0.06 13.66
C TRP A 270 7.69 -0.68 12.32
N HIS A 271 6.47 -1.10 11.99
CA HIS A 271 6.18 -1.72 10.71
C HIS A 271 4.71 -1.48 10.34
N TYR A 272 4.48 -0.98 9.12
CA TYR A 272 3.15 -0.77 8.54
C TYR A 272 2.87 -1.81 7.46
N ARG A 273 1.70 -2.45 7.56
CA ARG A 273 1.30 -3.56 6.70
C ARG A 273 0.47 -3.03 5.52
N TYR A 274 0.99 -3.21 4.31
CA TYR A 274 0.34 -2.91 3.01
C TYR A 274 -0.52 -4.09 2.53
N ALA A 275 -0.45 -4.47 1.25
CA ALA A 275 -1.41 -5.30 0.52
C ALA A 275 -0.88 -6.27 -0.58
N THR A 276 -0.96 -7.59 -0.32
CA THR A 276 -0.58 -8.82 -1.09
C THR A 276 -1.52 -10.04 -0.86
N SER A 277 -1.11 -11.27 -1.21
CA SER A 277 -1.94 -12.49 -1.29
C SER A 277 -1.99 -13.43 -0.05
N GLY A 278 -1.28 -13.16 1.05
CA GLY A 278 -1.00 -14.19 2.07
C GLY A 278 -2.09 -14.51 3.12
N THR A 279 -2.42 -13.57 4.01
CA THR A 279 -3.36 -13.77 5.14
C THR A 279 -4.24 -12.54 5.36
N ALA A 280 -5.42 -12.69 5.97
CA ALA A 280 -6.29 -11.55 6.27
C ALA A 280 -5.67 -10.70 7.40
N PRO A 281 -5.84 -9.36 7.41
CA PRO A 281 -5.16 -8.49 8.36
C PRO A 281 -5.70 -8.74 9.77
N SER A 282 -4.91 -9.45 10.57
CA SER A 282 -5.20 -9.77 11.97
C SER A 282 -4.08 -9.25 12.87
N VAL A 283 -4.39 -8.99 14.13
CA VAL A 283 -3.40 -8.50 15.12
C VAL A 283 -2.28 -9.52 15.33
N LEU A 284 -2.58 -10.81 15.17
CA LEU A 284 -1.64 -11.92 15.29
C LEU A 284 -0.66 -11.97 14.10
N GLU A 285 -1.17 -11.84 12.87
CA GLU A 285 -0.39 -11.81 11.61
C GLU A 285 0.20 -10.41 11.31
N THR A 286 0.10 -9.44 12.24
CA THR A 286 0.71 -8.11 12.10
C THR A 286 2.10 -8.11 12.75
N HIS A 287 3.08 -7.45 12.12
CA HIS A 287 4.43 -7.28 12.67
C HIS A 287 4.44 -6.47 13.97
N TRP A 288 5.48 -6.52 14.78
CA TRP A 288 6.64 -7.42 14.78
C TRP A 288 6.23 -8.91 14.97
N HIS A 289 7.10 -9.86 14.66
CA HIS A 289 6.90 -11.29 14.98
C HIS A 289 7.91 -11.80 16.01
N GLU A 290 7.48 -12.81 16.77
CA GLU A 290 8.26 -13.61 17.72
C GLU A 290 7.81 -15.07 17.55
N TRP A 291 8.66 -16.04 17.93
CA TRP A 291 8.28 -17.46 17.96
C TRP A 291 8.27 -17.97 19.40
N ILE A 292 9.39 -17.83 20.11
CA ILE A 292 9.45 -18.03 21.56
C ILE A 292 9.36 -16.67 22.24
N GLY A 293 8.39 -16.51 23.14
CA GLY A 293 8.20 -15.30 23.93
C GLY A 293 9.33 -15.03 24.93
N ALA A 294 9.15 -13.95 25.69
CA ALA A 294 10.00 -13.57 26.82
C ALA A 294 10.14 -14.73 27.82
N ARG A 295 11.37 -14.98 28.26
CA ARG A 295 11.72 -16.03 29.22
C ARG A 295 13.07 -15.72 29.85
N ASN A 296 13.21 -15.97 31.14
CA ASN A 296 14.49 -15.82 31.83
C ASN A 296 15.38 -17.03 31.51
N GLN A 297 16.63 -16.80 31.11
CA GLN A 297 17.66 -17.83 30.95
C GLN A 297 18.99 -17.32 31.52
N GLU A 298 19.84 -18.24 31.97
CA GLU A 298 21.24 -17.97 32.27
C GLU A 298 21.99 -17.60 30.99
N VAL A 299 22.76 -16.52 31.04
CA VAL A 299 23.57 -16.02 29.91
C VAL A 299 24.97 -15.67 30.41
N TRP A 300 25.97 -16.34 29.86
CA TRP A 300 27.38 -15.99 30.04
C TRP A 300 27.74 -14.77 29.19
N GLN A 301 28.35 -13.77 29.82
CA GLN A 301 28.90 -12.60 29.14
C GLN A 301 30.32 -12.32 29.65
N PHE A 302 31.19 -11.85 28.75
CA PHE A 302 32.54 -11.40 29.09
C PHE A 302 32.54 -9.88 29.24
N THR A 303 32.66 -9.39 30.47
CA THR A 303 32.60 -7.95 30.79
C THR A 303 33.65 -7.63 31.86
N GLY A 304 34.28 -6.45 31.79
CA GLY A 304 35.34 -6.08 32.74
C GLY A 304 36.59 -6.99 32.73
N ARG A 305 36.80 -7.78 31.67
CA ARG A 305 37.75 -8.92 31.57
C ARG A 305 37.41 -10.16 32.40
N GLU A 306 36.20 -10.25 32.93
CA GLU A 306 35.69 -11.42 33.65
C GLU A 306 34.51 -12.07 32.93
N TRP A 307 34.32 -13.37 33.16
CA TRP A 307 33.11 -14.09 32.76
C TRP A 307 32.09 -14.05 33.89
N ILE A 308 30.90 -13.55 33.59
CA ILE A 308 29.76 -13.47 34.50
C ILE A 308 28.61 -14.26 33.87
N CYS A 309 27.94 -15.10 34.65
CA CYS A 309 26.69 -15.74 34.26
C CYS A 309 25.54 -15.03 34.98
N GLU A 310 24.61 -14.45 34.23
CA GLU A 310 23.45 -13.73 34.79
C GLU A 310 22.15 -14.28 34.20
N VAL A 311 21.09 -14.32 35.02
CA VAL A 311 19.74 -14.64 34.55
C VAL A 311 19.15 -13.42 33.85
N LYS A 312 19.05 -13.45 32.51
CA LYS A 312 18.51 -12.37 31.68
C LYS A 312 17.23 -12.79 30.98
N ASN A 313 16.32 -11.86 30.75
CA ASN A 313 15.19 -12.09 29.85
C ASN A 313 15.71 -12.22 28.40
N VAL A 314 15.45 -13.37 27.77
CA VAL A 314 15.89 -13.68 26.39
C VAL A 314 14.69 -13.64 25.45
N HIS A 315 14.54 -12.54 24.74
CA HIS A 315 13.46 -12.30 23.79
C HIS A 315 14.03 -11.72 22.49
N HIS A 316 13.60 -12.23 21.34
CA HIS A 316 13.97 -11.73 20.01
C HIS A 316 12.71 -11.36 19.23
N ARG A 317 12.74 -10.26 18.48
CA ARG A 317 11.61 -9.77 17.66
C ARG A 317 12.10 -9.29 16.30
N ILE A 318 11.30 -9.56 15.26
CA ILE A 318 11.63 -9.18 13.87
C ILE A 318 10.52 -8.37 13.21
N THR A 319 10.88 -7.43 12.34
CA THR A 319 9.97 -6.88 11.31
C THR A 319 10.53 -7.22 9.93
N HIS A 320 9.66 -7.53 8.97
CA HIS A 320 10.08 -8.07 7.68
C HIS A 320 9.17 -7.56 6.56
N ASN A 321 9.79 -7.13 5.47
CA ASN A 321 9.13 -6.76 4.22
C ASN A 321 9.75 -7.59 3.09
N GLY A 322 8.93 -8.07 2.15
CA GLY A 322 9.31 -9.07 1.15
C GLY A 322 8.68 -10.43 1.45
N ASP A 323 9.28 -11.49 0.92
CA ASP A 323 8.72 -12.86 0.89
C ASP A 323 9.83 -13.88 1.17
N PHE A 324 9.66 -14.73 2.18
CA PHE A 324 10.59 -15.80 2.55
C PHE A 324 10.12 -17.17 2.02
N ASN A 325 10.80 -17.65 0.98
CA ASN A 325 10.40 -18.84 0.23
C ASN A 325 10.99 -20.14 0.82
N SER A 326 12.31 -20.17 1.06
CA SER A 326 13.00 -21.38 1.53
C SER A 326 14.31 -21.07 2.26
N TRP A 327 14.81 -22.03 3.04
CA TRP A 327 16.10 -21.97 3.72
C TRP A 327 16.96 -23.20 3.43
N GLN A 328 18.28 -23.02 3.37
CA GLN A 328 19.22 -24.12 3.11
C GLN A 328 19.69 -24.83 4.38
N ILE A 329 19.27 -26.08 4.53
CA ILE A 329 19.67 -26.99 5.62
C ILE A 329 19.76 -28.43 5.07
N PHE A 330 20.60 -29.28 5.66
CA PHE A 330 20.83 -30.66 5.22
C PHE A 330 21.17 -30.79 3.72
N ASN A 331 21.92 -29.81 3.18
CA ASN A 331 22.25 -29.63 1.76
C ASN A 331 21.03 -29.56 0.80
N ARG A 332 19.84 -29.30 1.32
CA ARG A 332 18.59 -29.13 0.57
C ARG A 332 18.03 -27.71 0.78
N GLN A 333 17.18 -27.27 -0.14
CA GLN A 333 16.34 -26.09 0.05
C GLN A 333 15.00 -26.55 0.61
N ILE A 334 14.67 -26.12 1.82
CA ILE A 334 13.43 -26.46 2.53
C ILE A 334 12.50 -25.25 2.50
N ASP A 335 11.27 -25.43 2.03
CA ASP A 335 10.26 -24.37 1.95
C ASP A 335 9.82 -23.85 3.34
N SER A 336 9.23 -22.64 3.37
CA SER A 336 8.85 -21.99 4.64
C SER A 336 7.74 -22.72 5.43
N ILE A 337 6.96 -23.61 4.82
CA ILE A 337 5.91 -24.39 5.52
C ILE A 337 6.57 -25.58 6.23
N THR A 338 7.34 -26.39 5.49
CA THR A 338 8.09 -27.54 6.01
C THR A 338 9.11 -27.12 7.06
N LEU A 339 9.81 -26.00 6.85
CA LEU A 339 10.73 -25.40 7.83
C LEU A 339 9.97 -25.01 9.11
N GLY A 340 8.75 -24.46 8.98
CA GLY A 340 7.90 -24.13 10.12
C GLY A 340 7.57 -25.34 10.98
N LEU A 341 7.14 -26.45 10.37
CA LEU A 341 6.86 -27.70 11.09
C LEU A 341 8.10 -28.21 11.84
N TRP A 342 9.28 -28.16 11.22
CA TRP A 342 10.53 -28.59 11.86
C TRP A 342 10.96 -27.68 13.02
N LEU A 343 10.78 -26.36 12.88
CA LEU A 343 11.01 -25.40 13.96
C LEU A 343 10.12 -25.67 15.18
N GLU A 344 8.88 -26.14 15.01
CA GLU A 344 8.04 -26.52 16.16
C GLU A 344 8.63 -27.70 16.94
N ARG A 345 9.17 -28.70 16.23
CA ARG A 345 9.81 -29.89 16.82
C ARG A 345 11.09 -29.52 17.58
N VAL A 346 11.97 -28.74 16.95
CA VAL A 346 13.31 -28.37 17.44
C VAL A 346 13.28 -27.26 18.50
N LEU A 347 12.39 -26.28 18.38
CA LEU A 347 12.21 -25.24 19.41
C LEU A 347 11.23 -25.66 20.52
N HIS A 348 10.62 -26.84 20.40
CA HIS A 348 9.61 -27.37 21.31
C HIS A 348 8.48 -26.36 21.61
N THR A 349 8.10 -25.56 20.61
CA THR A 349 7.22 -24.40 20.74
C THR A 349 6.35 -24.34 19.49
N PRO A 350 5.02 -24.54 19.58
CA PRO A 350 4.13 -24.53 18.42
C PRO A 350 3.97 -23.12 17.86
N ASN A 351 3.70 -23.03 16.56
CA ASN A 351 3.55 -21.77 15.85
C ASN A 351 2.08 -21.50 15.49
N ALA A 352 1.48 -20.55 16.19
CA ALA A 352 0.09 -20.13 15.96
C ALA A 352 -0.14 -19.29 14.69
N THR A 353 0.90 -19.02 13.88
CA THR A 353 0.86 -18.05 12.77
C THR A 353 1.17 -18.66 11.40
N GLN A 354 0.40 -18.26 10.39
CA GLN A 354 0.49 -18.81 9.04
C GLN A 354 1.57 -18.14 8.19
N GLY A 355 1.81 -16.84 8.37
CA GLY A 355 2.82 -16.07 7.61
C GLY A 355 4.24 -16.66 7.62
N ASP A 356 5.04 -16.23 6.66
CA ASP A 356 6.45 -16.60 6.46
C ASP A 356 7.39 -16.00 7.52
N SER A 357 7.15 -14.75 7.86
CA SER A 357 7.93 -13.88 8.74
C SER A 357 8.05 -14.42 10.18
N PRO A 358 7.01 -15.03 10.78
CA PRO A 358 7.15 -15.87 11.97
C PRO A 358 8.24 -16.94 11.90
N LYS A 359 8.41 -17.63 10.76
CA LYS A 359 9.46 -18.66 10.63
C LYS A 359 10.85 -18.03 10.63
N ILE A 360 11.00 -16.78 10.17
CA ILE A 360 12.23 -15.99 10.36
C ILE A 360 12.49 -15.73 11.85
N ALA A 361 11.46 -15.39 12.63
CA ALA A 361 11.59 -15.25 14.08
C ALA A 361 11.96 -16.58 14.77
N GLY A 362 11.41 -17.71 14.30
CA GLY A 362 11.81 -19.06 14.71
C GLY A 362 13.28 -19.35 14.39
N MET A 363 13.74 -19.01 13.19
CA MET A 363 15.16 -19.11 12.81
C MET A 363 16.06 -18.22 13.71
N MET A 364 15.62 -17.02 14.11
CA MET A 364 16.36 -16.22 15.10
C MET A 364 16.38 -16.91 16.48
N ASN A 365 15.26 -17.46 16.95
CA ASN A 365 15.21 -18.25 18.18
C ASN A 365 16.05 -19.54 18.14
N LEU A 366 16.44 -20.03 16.96
CA LEU A 366 17.37 -21.14 16.74
C LEU A 366 18.82 -20.68 16.65
N LEU A 367 19.09 -19.62 15.89
CA LEU A 367 20.44 -19.19 15.49
C LEU A 367 21.13 -18.24 16.48
N VAL A 368 20.39 -17.42 17.24
CA VAL A 368 20.99 -16.58 18.30
C VAL A 368 21.26 -17.45 19.52
N THR A 369 22.53 -17.79 19.75
CA THR A 369 22.95 -18.79 20.75
C THR A 369 24.06 -18.33 21.70
N GLN A 370 24.70 -17.19 21.43
CA GLN A 370 25.83 -16.69 22.22
C GLN A 370 25.53 -16.65 23.73
N GLY A 371 26.52 -17.05 24.53
CA GLY A 371 26.44 -17.11 25.99
C GLY A 371 25.52 -18.18 26.57
N ARG A 372 24.84 -18.99 25.74
CA ARG A 372 23.78 -19.92 26.17
C ARG A 372 24.05 -21.35 25.72
N TRP A 373 24.55 -22.18 26.62
CA TRP A 373 24.87 -23.59 26.34
C TRP A 373 23.67 -24.36 25.77
N TYR A 374 22.49 -24.28 26.37
CA TYR A 374 21.27 -24.94 25.87
C TYR A 374 20.95 -24.59 24.41
N SER A 375 21.14 -23.33 24.03
CA SER A 375 20.84 -22.88 22.67
C SER A 375 21.91 -23.36 21.69
N SER A 376 23.17 -23.36 22.13
CA SER A 376 24.36 -23.78 21.36
C SER A 376 24.39 -25.30 21.12
N VAL A 377 24.17 -26.14 22.15
CA VAL A 377 24.15 -27.61 22.00
C VAL A 377 22.98 -28.08 21.12
N ARG A 378 21.83 -27.39 21.19
CA ARG A 378 20.68 -27.65 20.32
C ARG A 378 21.00 -27.31 18.86
N LEU A 379 21.64 -26.17 18.58
CA LEU A 379 22.04 -25.79 17.24
C LEU A 379 23.15 -26.72 16.68
N ALA A 380 24.13 -27.10 17.51
CA ALA A 380 25.17 -28.06 17.15
C ALA A 380 24.59 -29.44 16.77
N TYR A 381 23.59 -29.95 17.51
CA TYR A 381 22.91 -31.19 17.13
C TYR A 381 22.30 -31.09 15.71
N GLN A 382 21.60 -29.99 15.42
CA GLN A 382 20.92 -29.75 14.14
C GLN A 382 21.87 -29.40 12.97
N GLN A 383 23.18 -29.31 13.20
CA GLN A 383 24.19 -29.04 12.17
C GLN A 383 25.24 -30.15 12.03
N VAL A 384 25.35 -31.05 13.03
CA VAL A 384 26.41 -32.09 13.08
C VAL A 384 25.86 -33.51 13.27
N ILE A 385 24.73 -33.68 13.98
CA ILE A 385 24.20 -35.00 14.35
C ILE A 385 22.96 -35.37 13.53
N ALA A 386 22.05 -34.41 13.32
CA ALA A 386 20.93 -34.58 12.40
C ALA A 386 21.43 -34.58 10.93
N THR A 387 20.97 -35.55 10.15
CA THR A 387 21.35 -35.78 8.75
C THR A 387 20.31 -35.25 7.77
N ALA A 388 19.04 -35.26 8.17
CA ALA A 388 17.89 -34.87 7.35
C ALA A 388 16.84 -34.13 8.21
N ILE A 389 15.83 -33.54 7.57
CA ILE A 389 14.76 -32.83 8.30
C ILE A 389 13.73 -33.81 8.88
N GLU A 390 13.59 -34.94 8.21
CA GLU A 390 12.82 -36.13 8.58
C GLU A 390 13.29 -36.77 9.90
N ASP A 391 14.53 -36.52 10.33
CA ASP A 391 15.10 -37.01 11.60
C ASP A 391 14.41 -36.42 12.85
N ALA A 392 13.60 -35.36 12.68
CA ALA A 392 12.73 -34.80 13.73
C ALA A 392 11.29 -35.37 13.71
N PHE A 393 10.97 -36.21 12.71
CA PHE A 393 9.64 -36.77 12.42
C PHE A 393 9.67 -38.30 12.24
N ASP A 394 10.60 -39.00 12.89
CA ASP A 394 10.73 -40.46 12.90
C ASP A 394 11.07 -41.04 11.51
N GLY A 395 11.89 -40.31 10.74
CA GLY A 395 12.22 -40.63 9.35
C GLY A 395 11.08 -40.38 8.35
N GLN A 396 9.93 -39.90 8.83
CA GLN A 396 8.75 -39.63 8.01
C GLN A 396 8.78 -38.21 7.44
N LYS A 397 7.96 -37.96 6.41
CA LYS A 397 7.80 -36.61 5.85
C LYS A 397 7.25 -35.65 6.92
N PRO A 398 7.77 -34.41 7.03
CA PRO A 398 7.30 -33.44 8.01
C PRO A 398 5.78 -33.21 7.98
N THR A 399 5.11 -33.55 9.09
CA THR A 399 3.68 -33.33 9.30
C THR A 399 3.39 -32.99 10.76
N THR A 400 2.23 -32.40 11.02
CA THR A 400 1.73 -32.13 12.39
C THR A 400 1.55 -33.40 13.22
N ASN A 401 1.24 -34.53 12.58
CA ASN A 401 0.82 -35.77 13.24
C ASN A 401 1.97 -36.76 13.49
N ALA A 402 3.10 -36.64 12.76
CA ALA A 402 4.27 -37.49 12.99
C ALA A 402 4.93 -37.22 14.35
N LEU A 403 5.55 -38.26 14.92
CA LEU A 403 6.14 -38.24 16.26
C LEU A 403 7.33 -37.27 16.34
N ASN A 404 7.41 -36.47 17.41
CA ASN A 404 8.57 -35.62 17.64
C ASN A 404 9.77 -36.45 18.14
N THR A 405 10.75 -36.66 17.27
CA THR A 405 11.98 -37.41 17.53
C THR A 405 13.22 -36.52 17.70
N ALA A 406 13.06 -35.20 17.58
CA ALA A 406 14.12 -34.25 17.94
C ALA A 406 14.50 -34.40 19.43
N PRO A 407 15.77 -34.14 19.82
CA PRO A 407 16.23 -34.29 21.21
C PRO A 407 15.32 -33.53 22.19
N SER A 408 14.80 -34.22 23.21
CA SER A 408 13.87 -33.62 24.18
C SER A 408 14.52 -32.47 24.96
N ARG A 409 13.68 -31.59 25.52
CA ARG A 409 14.11 -30.49 26.40
C ARG A 409 15.08 -30.98 27.49
N ASP A 410 14.82 -32.14 28.06
CA ASP A 410 15.63 -32.72 29.14
C ASP A 410 17.00 -33.18 28.64
N LYS A 411 17.08 -33.88 27.50
CA LYS A 411 18.37 -34.25 26.88
C LYS A 411 19.22 -33.02 26.58
N LEU A 412 18.60 -31.96 26.04
CA LEU A 412 19.27 -30.69 25.75
C LEU A 412 19.72 -29.96 27.04
N ASN A 413 18.91 -29.99 28.10
CA ASN A 413 19.26 -29.45 29.41
C ASN A 413 20.46 -30.20 30.01
N THR A 414 20.49 -31.52 29.97
CA THR A 414 21.60 -32.32 30.50
C THR A 414 22.90 -32.06 29.74
N TRP A 415 22.86 -31.95 28.40
CA TRP A 415 24.04 -31.55 27.62
C TRP A 415 24.50 -30.13 27.96
N ALA A 416 23.56 -29.20 28.15
CA ALA A 416 23.89 -27.83 28.55
C ALA A 416 24.58 -27.78 29.92
N GLN A 417 24.05 -28.48 30.92
CA GLN A 417 24.61 -28.56 32.29
C GLN A 417 26.00 -29.21 32.31
N ILE A 418 26.24 -30.23 31.46
CA ILE A 418 27.58 -30.82 31.29
C ILE A 418 28.56 -29.78 30.73
N CYS A 419 28.16 -29.02 29.71
CA CYS A 419 29.01 -27.97 29.13
C CYS A 419 29.27 -26.83 30.13
N ASP A 420 28.24 -26.40 30.85
CA ASP A 420 28.30 -25.31 31.81
C ASP A 420 29.27 -25.61 32.97
N ARG A 421 29.15 -26.79 33.59
CA ARG A 421 30.05 -27.23 34.66
C ARG A 421 31.51 -27.29 34.19
N VAL A 422 31.77 -27.86 33.01
CA VAL A 422 33.13 -27.94 32.45
C VAL A 422 33.67 -26.54 32.10
N PHE A 423 32.82 -25.62 31.67
CA PHE A 423 33.23 -24.23 31.43
C PHE A 423 33.60 -23.51 32.73
N ILE A 424 32.84 -23.70 33.81
CA ILE A 424 33.18 -23.17 35.15
C ILE A 424 34.51 -23.76 35.66
N GLU A 425 34.72 -25.06 35.50
CA GLU A 425 35.97 -25.75 35.87
C GLU A 425 37.18 -25.19 35.09
N GLU A 426 37.06 -25.02 33.77
CA GLU A 426 38.10 -24.44 32.90
C GLU A 426 38.40 -22.98 33.29
N LEU A 427 37.38 -22.14 33.48
CA LEU A 427 37.52 -20.74 33.90
C LEU A 427 38.23 -20.62 35.26
N ALA A 428 37.89 -21.47 36.23
CA ALA A 428 38.55 -21.49 37.53
C ALA A 428 40.04 -21.89 37.43
N ASN A 429 40.38 -22.81 36.53
CA ASN A 429 41.76 -23.23 36.30
C ASN A 429 42.57 -22.17 35.52
N LEU A 430 41.96 -21.49 34.55
CA LEU A 430 42.62 -20.42 33.79
C LEU A 430 42.82 -19.15 34.63
N LYS A 431 41.85 -18.77 35.50
CA LYS A 431 42.02 -17.67 36.48
C LYS A 431 43.23 -17.89 37.41
N ARG A 432 43.60 -19.13 37.72
CA ARG A 432 44.78 -19.47 38.55
C ARG A 432 46.10 -19.53 37.79
N SER A 433 46.08 -19.72 36.47
CA SER A 433 47.28 -20.10 35.70
C SER A 433 47.72 -19.07 34.65
N ASN A 434 46.79 -18.44 33.93
CA ASN A 434 47.07 -17.25 33.11
C ASN A 434 45.76 -16.52 32.74
N SER A 435 45.56 -15.33 33.31
CA SER A 435 44.37 -14.50 33.06
C SER A 435 44.22 -14.03 31.61
N SER A 436 45.31 -13.96 30.83
CA SER A 436 45.24 -13.56 29.41
C SER A 436 44.51 -14.58 28.53
N LYS A 437 44.33 -15.82 29.01
CA LYS A 437 43.62 -16.90 28.30
C LYS A 437 42.10 -16.90 28.56
N LEU A 438 41.59 -15.99 29.39
CA LEU A 438 40.16 -15.86 29.69
C LEU A 438 39.38 -15.14 28.58
N ASP A 439 40.07 -14.55 27.59
CA ASP A 439 39.45 -13.88 26.46
C ASP A 439 38.59 -14.85 25.60
N PRO A 440 37.40 -14.42 25.11
CA PRO A 440 36.51 -15.27 24.30
C PRO A 440 37.18 -15.90 23.08
N ALA A 441 38.05 -15.19 22.37
CA ALA A 441 38.76 -15.73 21.20
C ALA A 441 39.80 -16.79 21.61
N SER A 442 40.40 -16.66 22.79
CA SER A 442 41.30 -17.69 23.35
C SER A 442 40.53 -18.93 23.80
N LEU A 443 39.41 -18.76 24.51
CA LEU A 443 38.59 -19.88 25.02
C LEU A 443 37.93 -20.68 23.91
N LYS A 444 37.44 -20.01 22.86
CA LYS A 444 36.85 -20.61 21.65
C LYS A 444 37.73 -21.67 21.00
N PHE A 445 39.05 -21.47 21.04
CA PHE A 445 40.05 -22.39 20.49
C PHE A 445 40.86 -23.12 21.58
N SER A 446 40.40 -23.13 22.85
CA SER A 446 41.07 -23.87 23.92
C SER A 446 40.96 -25.38 23.69
N ALA A 447 42.09 -26.01 23.36
CA ALA A 447 42.20 -27.45 23.24
C ALA A 447 41.90 -28.18 24.57
N SER A 448 42.12 -27.52 25.73
CA SER A 448 41.81 -28.11 27.04
C SER A 448 40.30 -28.16 27.24
N LEU A 449 39.60 -27.02 27.11
CA LEU A 449 38.13 -26.93 27.11
C LEU A 449 37.49 -27.93 26.13
N GLN A 450 37.97 -27.99 24.88
CA GLN A 450 37.46 -28.93 23.88
C GLN A 450 37.63 -30.39 24.33
N GLN A 451 38.81 -30.79 24.82
CA GLN A 451 39.05 -32.16 25.30
C GLN A 451 38.24 -32.49 26.56
N ASN A 452 38.08 -31.55 27.48
CA ASN A 452 37.31 -31.71 28.72
C ASN A 452 35.82 -31.89 28.41
N LEU A 453 35.26 -31.10 27.49
CA LEU A 453 33.89 -31.23 27.00
C LEU A 453 33.66 -32.56 26.27
N ILE A 454 34.57 -32.96 25.37
CA ILE A 454 34.50 -34.26 24.68
C ILE A 454 34.52 -35.41 25.69
N ARG A 455 35.39 -35.35 26.72
CA ARG A 455 35.47 -36.38 27.77
C ARG A 455 34.15 -36.49 28.54
N ALA A 456 33.62 -35.37 29.02
CA ALA A 456 32.41 -35.35 29.84
C ALA A 456 31.14 -35.75 29.06
N LEU A 457 31.02 -35.36 27.79
CA LEU A 457 29.90 -35.78 26.93
C LEU A 457 30.02 -37.24 26.47
N LYS A 458 31.24 -37.76 26.27
CA LYS A 458 31.46 -39.18 25.91
C LYS A 458 31.08 -40.13 27.06
N SER A 459 31.18 -39.70 28.31
CA SER A 459 30.74 -40.47 29.48
C SER A 459 29.22 -40.47 29.74
N HIS A 460 28.40 -39.85 28.88
CA HIS A 460 26.96 -39.72 29.12
C HIS A 460 26.10 -40.68 28.27
N ASN A 461 25.07 -41.28 28.89
CA ASN A 461 24.28 -42.37 28.27
C ASN A 461 23.57 -41.96 26.96
N SER A 462 23.14 -40.71 26.83
CA SER A 462 22.44 -40.20 25.64
C SER A 462 23.33 -40.00 24.40
N THR A 463 24.65 -40.14 24.55
CA THR A 463 25.68 -39.83 23.55
C THR A 463 26.61 -41.01 23.26
N LEU A 464 26.41 -42.16 23.91
CA LEU A 464 27.19 -43.40 23.71
C LEU A 464 27.19 -43.90 22.25
N GLY A 465 26.11 -43.66 21.51
CA GLY A 465 25.99 -44.03 20.09
C GLY A 465 26.67 -43.06 19.11
N TRP A 466 27.34 -42.00 19.57
CA TRP A 466 27.99 -41.03 18.68
C TRP A 466 29.44 -41.43 18.41
N SER A 467 29.86 -41.32 17.14
CA SER A 467 31.25 -41.54 16.76
C SER A 467 32.17 -40.49 17.40
N GLN A 468 33.46 -40.82 17.54
CA GLN A 468 34.45 -39.87 18.05
C GLN A 468 34.52 -38.59 17.17
N LEU A 469 34.27 -38.72 15.87
CA LEU A 469 34.16 -37.59 14.95
C LEU A 469 32.91 -36.74 15.26
N HIS A 470 31.73 -37.36 15.42
CA HIS A 470 30.50 -36.66 15.76
C HIS A 470 30.62 -35.88 17.08
N LEU A 471 31.18 -36.49 18.13
CA LEU A 471 31.44 -35.82 19.41
C LEU A 471 32.42 -34.64 19.25
N THR A 472 33.49 -34.80 18.46
CA THR A 472 34.50 -33.76 18.27
C THR A 472 33.91 -32.55 17.53
N THR A 473 33.26 -32.79 16.39
CA THR A 473 32.64 -31.73 15.58
C THR A 473 31.46 -31.08 16.32
N PHE A 474 30.68 -31.84 17.11
CA PHE A 474 29.59 -31.30 17.92
C PHE A 474 30.10 -30.33 18.98
N VAL A 475 31.17 -30.69 19.70
CA VAL A 475 31.78 -29.81 20.71
C VAL A 475 32.39 -28.56 20.05
N GLN A 476 33.07 -28.70 18.91
CA GLN A 476 33.60 -27.56 18.17
C GLN A 476 32.49 -26.60 17.69
N PHE A 477 31.39 -27.13 17.18
CA PHE A 477 30.26 -26.31 16.74
C PHE A 477 29.50 -25.68 17.93
N ALA A 478 29.37 -26.40 19.05
CA ALA A 478 28.79 -25.87 20.28
C ALA A 478 29.64 -24.74 20.88
N LEU A 479 30.97 -24.87 20.91
CA LEU A 479 31.90 -23.80 21.29
C LEU A 479 31.77 -22.61 20.34
N GLN A 480 31.86 -22.84 19.03
CA GLN A 480 31.76 -21.77 18.04
C GLN A 480 30.44 -20.98 18.18
N THR A 481 29.31 -21.67 18.34
CA THR A 481 27.99 -21.04 18.48
C THR A 481 27.75 -20.43 19.87
N PHE A 482 28.47 -20.86 20.90
CA PHE A 482 28.45 -20.23 22.22
C PHE A 482 29.19 -18.89 22.24
N PHE A 483 30.26 -18.74 21.45
CA PHE A 483 31.04 -17.50 21.38
C PHE A 483 30.63 -16.55 20.23
N ASP A 484 30.33 -17.05 19.03
CA ASP A 484 30.18 -16.21 17.82
C ASP A 484 28.74 -15.76 17.52
N ASN A 485 27.73 -16.55 17.91
CA ASN A 485 26.36 -16.41 17.38
C ASN A 485 25.51 -15.41 18.17
N ASP A 486 25.90 -14.14 18.11
CA ASP A 486 25.10 -12.99 18.53
C ASP A 486 23.91 -12.75 17.56
N LEU A 487 23.17 -11.65 17.75
CA LEU A 487 22.03 -11.27 16.89
C LEU A 487 22.44 -10.98 15.43
N TYR A 488 23.61 -10.39 15.24
CA TYR A 488 24.14 -9.94 13.96
C TYR A 488 24.67 -11.11 13.14
N ARG A 489 25.48 -11.98 13.75
CA ARG A 489 25.98 -13.22 13.15
C ARG A 489 24.84 -14.21 12.87
N ALA A 490 23.85 -14.33 13.75
CA ALA A 490 22.65 -15.10 13.47
C ALA A 490 21.89 -14.57 12.24
N THR A 491 21.78 -13.25 12.09
CA THR A 491 21.14 -12.62 10.92
C THR A 491 21.95 -12.90 9.63
N GLN A 492 23.28 -12.80 9.66
CA GLN A 492 24.17 -13.19 8.55
C GLN A 492 24.00 -14.67 8.14
N ILE A 493 23.98 -15.59 9.12
CA ILE A 493 23.80 -17.03 8.88
C ILE A 493 22.42 -17.34 8.30
N PHE A 494 21.37 -16.63 8.75
CA PHE A 494 20.04 -16.74 8.18
C PHE A 494 20.03 -16.30 6.71
N ILE A 495 20.41 -15.05 6.41
CA ILE A 495 20.20 -14.47 5.09
C ILE A 495 21.08 -15.11 4.00
N SER A 496 22.29 -15.55 4.33
CA SER A 496 23.21 -16.23 3.41
C SER A 496 22.66 -17.59 2.92
N ARG A 497 21.82 -18.25 3.72
CA ARG A 497 21.18 -19.54 3.40
C ARG A 497 19.72 -19.40 2.96
N ALA A 498 19.11 -18.23 3.07
CA ALA A 498 17.73 -17.97 2.70
C ALA A 498 17.54 -17.69 1.20
N ARG A 499 16.36 -18.03 0.68
CA ARG A 499 15.84 -17.60 -0.63
C ARG A 499 14.53 -16.85 -0.45
N GLY A 500 14.38 -15.75 -1.18
CA GLY A 500 13.30 -14.80 -0.98
C GLY A 500 13.75 -13.37 -1.28
N SER A 501 12.93 -12.40 -0.89
CA SER A 501 13.31 -10.98 -0.81
C SER A 501 13.11 -10.49 0.62
N PHE A 502 14.05 -9.70 1.15
CA PHE A 502 14.19 -9.43 2.57
C PHE A 502 14.59 -7.97 2.82
N GLY A 503 13.66 -7.20 3.38
CA GLY A 503 13.92 -6.01 4.17
C GLY A 503 13.65 -6.41 5.61
N LEU A 504 14.67 -6.90 6.31
CA LEU A 504 14.56 -7.52 7.62
C LEU A 504 15.19 -6.63 8.69
N VAL A 505 14.48 -6.46 9.80
CA VAL A 505 14.98 -5.86 11.05
C VAL A 505 14.92 -6.92 12.12
N THR A 506 16.00 -7.13 12.88
CA THR A 506 16.02 -8.01 14.05
C THR A 506 16.45 -7.25 15.30
N THR A 507 15.82 -7.57 16.42
CA THR A 507 16.03 -6.93 17.74
C THR A 507 16.07 -7.99 18.83
N SER A 508 16.78 -7.74 19.92
CA SER A 508 16.86 -8.63 21.07
C SER A 508 16.94 -7.87 22.39
N THR A 509 16.36 -8.42 23.44
CA THR A 509 16.56 -7.96 24.84
C THR A 509 17.96 -8.28 25.39
N LEU A 510 18.78 -9.02 24.64
CA LEU A 510 20.21 -9.14 24.92
C LEU A 510 21.03 -7.94 24.41
N GLU A 511 20.52 -7.21 23.41
CA GLU A 511 21.20 -6.08 22.75
C GLU A 511 20.41 -4.78 23.01
N GLU A 512 20.55 -4.21 24.20
CA GLU A 512 19.73 -3.07 24.66
C GLU A 512 19.99 -1.75 23.91
N ALA A 513 21.10 -1.67 23.18
CA ALA A 513 21.63 -0.46 22.53
C ALA A 513 22.03 -0.67 21.06
N GLU A 514 21.66 -1.81 20.47
CA GLU A 514 21.93 -2.14 19.06
C GLU A 514 20.74 -2.85 18.42
N LEU A 515 20.60 -2.71 17.09
CA LEU A 515 19.68 -3.51 16.28
C LEU A 515 20.34 -3.87 14.95
N VAL A 516 19.79 -4.88 14.27
CA VAL A 516 20.36 -5.39 13.02
C VAL A 516 19.37 -5.20 11.88
N LEU A 517 19.86 -4.66 10.77
CA LEU A 517 19.16 -4.40 9.53
C LEU A 517 19.72 -5.30 8.43
N CYS A 518 18.88 -5.69 7.47
CA CYS A 518 19.28 -6.54 6.36
C CYS A 518 18.46 -6.20 5.11
N ALA A 519 19.16 -5.90 4.00
CA ALA A 519 18.56 -5.60 2.71
C ALA A 519 19.03 -6.63 1.66
N ARG A 520 18.10 -7.33 1.01
CA ARG A 520 18.38 -8.27 -0.09
C ARG A 520 17.11 -8.47 -0.94
N GLY A 521 17.04 -7.88 -2.13
CA GLY A 521 15.85 -7.83 -2.98
C GLY A 521 14.76 -6.87 -2.50
N GLN A 522 14.96 -6.18 -1.38
CA GLN A 522 14.09 -5.14 -0.82
C GLN A 522 14.98 -4.04 -0.23
N PRO A 523 14.59 -2.75 -0.30
CA PRO A 523 15.39 -1.65 0.23
C PRO A 523 15.32 -1.55 1.76
N ILE A 524 16.47 -1.24 2.36
CA ILE A 524 16.57 -0.53 3.64
C ILE A 524 17.59 0.60 3.47
N THR A 525 17.18 1.80 3.85
CA THR A 525 18.01 2.99 4.00
C THR A 525 18.30 3.21 5.48
N VAL A 526 19.54 3.57 5.80
CA VAL A 526 19.97 4.08 7.10
C VAL A 526 20.30 5.56 6.96
N GLY A 527 19.87 6.38 7.92
CA GLY A 527 20.31 7.77 8.04
C GLY A 527 20.82 8.03 9.44
N PHE A 528 21.83 8.87 9.58
CA PHE A 528 22.52 9.09 10.84
C PHE A 528 22.97 10.53 11.01
N ASN A 529 22.95 10.97 12.27
CA ASN A 529 23.52 12.24 12.72
C ASN A 529 24.29 11.96 14.01
N TRP A 530 25.61 12.09 13.96
CA TRP A 530 26.49 11.73 15.08
C TRP A 530 26.56 12.81 16.18
N SER A 531 26.33 14.09 15.83
CA SER A 531 26.33 15.20 16.80
C SER A 531 25.09 15.21 17.68
N GLU A 532 23.90 14.99 17.10
CA GLU A 532 22.64 14.76 17.84
C GLU A 532 22.53 13.32 18.39
N GLY A 533 23.44 12.43 18.00
CA GLY A 533 23.60 11.09 18.57
C GLY A 533 22.46 10.12 18.25
N TYR A 534 22.00 10.05 17.01
CA TYR A 534 20.95 9.10 16.60
C TYR A 534 21.11 8.55 15.17
N MET A 535 20.49 7.38 14.96
CA MET A 535 20.19 6.83 13.63
C MET A 535 18.68 6.65 13.44
N VAL A 536 18.26 6.74 12.18
CA VAL A 536 16.93 6.41 11.66
C VAL A 536 17.10 5.37 10.56
N TYR A 537 16.12 4.48 10.36
CA TYR A 537 16.11 3.52 9.26
C TYR A 537 14.70 3.33 8.69
N ALA A 538 14.60 3.04 7.40
CA ALA A 538 13.32 2.79 6.74
C ALA A 538 13.49 1.98 5.46
N SER A 539 12.46 1.25 5.05
CA SER A 539 12.34 0.75 3.67
C SER A 539 11.87 1.84 2.69
N GLU A 540 11.59 3.05 3.18
CA GLU A 540 11.17 4.23 2.42
C GLU A 540 12.24 5.32 2.58
N PRO A 541 13.09 5.59 1.58
CA PRO A 541 14.20 6.53 1.74
C PRO A 541 13.72 7.96 2.04
N ALA A 542 12.57 8.37 1.49
CA ALA A 542 12.01 9.69 1.77
C ALA A 542 11.60 9.87 3.24
N ALA A 543 11.35 8.79 3.99
CA ALA A 543 11.10 8.85 5.43
C ALA A 543 12.38 9.22 6.22
N ILE A 544 13.56 8.98 5.66
CA ILE A 544 14.87 9.36 6.21
C ILE A 544 15.18 10.81 5.83
N ASP A 545 15.03 11.14 4.54
CA ASP A 545 15.14 12.50 4.03
C ASP A 545 14.27 13.47 4.84
N ARG A 546 13.04 13.05 5.20
CA ARG A 546 12.09 13.84 6.00
C ARG A 546 12.63 14.32 7.36
N ILE A 547 13.62 13.63 7.92
CA ILE A 547 14.22 13.87 9.23
C ILE A 547 15.59 14.56 9.13
N LEU A 548 16.34 14.29 8.05
CA LEU A 548 17.75 14.69 7.91
C LEU A 548 18.03 15.81 6.91
N LEU A 549 17.10 16.12 5.99
CA LEU A 549 17.30 17.20 5.01
C LEU A 549 17.59 18.54 5.67
N ASN A 550 18.68 19.20 5.25
CA ASN A 550 19.20 20.47 5.76
C ASN A 550 19.65 20.44 7.24
N LYS A 551 19.82 19.27 7.86
CA LYS A 551 20.52 19.15 9.15
C LYS A 551 22.04 19.09 8.93
N GLN A 552 22.79 19.69 9.86
CA GLN A 552 24.24 19.57 9.89
C GLN A 552 24.68 18.15 10.26
N GLU A 553 25.88 17.76 9.80
CA GLU A 553 26.53 16.45 10.08
C GLU A 553 25.61 15.23 9.89
N SER A 554 24.66 15.35 8.97
CA SER A 554 23.61 14.36 8.73
C SER A 554 23.82 13.68 7.39
N PHE A 555 23.84 12.35 7.42
CA PHE A 555 24.17 11.52 6.26
C PHE A 555 23.14 10.41 6.05
N ARG A 556 23.10 9.87 4.84
CA ARG A 556 22.31 8.71 4.46
C ARG A 556 23.19 7.67 3.76
N LEU A 557 22.93 6.39 4.06
CA LEU A 557 23.49 5.22 3.37
C LEU A 557 22.33 4.31 2.96
N ASP A 558 22.23 4.01 1.67
CA ASP A 558 21.37 2.93 1.19
C ASP A 558 22.16 1.61 1.19
N LEU A 559 21.56 0.55 1.74
CA LEU A 559 22.17 -0.79 1.76
C LEU A 559 22.03 -1.46 0.39
N ASP A 560 23.07 -2.19 -0.03
CA ASP A 560 23.07 -2.94 -1.28
C ASP A 560 22.04 -4.08 -1.21
N ARG A 561 20.92 -3.90 -1.92
CA ARG A 561 19.85 -4.88 -2.05
C ARG A 561 20.16 -5.98 -3.08
N GLU A 562 21.14 -5.83 -3.95
CA GLU A 562 21.41 -6.77 -5.04
C GLU A 562 22.44 -7.82 -4.63
N GLY A 563 23.63 -7.40 -4.19
CA GLY A 563 24.61 -8.27 -3.55
C GLY A 563 24.15 -8.73 -2.16
N GLY A 564 23.39 -7.86 -1.47
CA GLY A 564 22.79 -8.11 -0.18
C GLY A 564 23.71 -7.71 0.98
N GLU A 565 23.19 -6.92 1.92
CA GLU A 565 23.94 -6.39 3.05
C GLU A 565 23.22 -6.58 4.38
N VAL A 566 24.00 -6.81 5.45
CA VAL A 566 23.55 -6.86 6.85
C VAL A 566 24.28 -5.77 7.63
N ALA A 567 23.56 -4.81 8.19
CA ALA A 567 24.11 -3.71 8.96
C ALA A 567 23.77 -3.83 10.45
N LYS A 568 24.78 -3.74 11.32
CA LYS A 568 24.61 -3.57 12.77
C LYS A 568 24.63 -2.07 13.08
N VAL A 569 23.62 -1.57 13.78
CA VAL A 569 23.45 -0.14 14.06
C VAL A 569 23.23 0.13 15.55
N SER A 570 24.04 1.01 16.13
CA SER A 570 23.82 1.59 17.46
C SER A 570 23.37 3.06 17.34
N ALA A 571 23.41 3.85 18.40
CA ALA A 571 23.22 5.31 18.29
C ALA A 571 24.43 6.07 17.69
N LYS A 572 25.61 5.42 17.59
CA LYS A 572 26.88 6.03 17.13
C LYS A 572 27.77 5.15 16.22
N ASN A 573 27.51 3.85 16.13
CA ASN A 573 28.34 2.89 15.40
C ASN A 573 27.53 2.22 14.28
N LEU A 574 28.10 2.17 13.07
CA LEU A 574 27.54 1.52 11.89
C LEU A 574 28.58 0.51 11.35
N THR A 575 28.23 -0.78 11.35
CA THR A 575 29.05 -1.86 10.77
C THR A 575 28.23 -2.57 9.69
N VAL A 576 28.80 -2.84 8.52
CA VAL A 576 28.08 -3.45 7.39
C VAL A 576 28.84 -4.67 6.86
N TYR A 577 28.16 -5.82 6.76
CA TYR A 577 28.64 -7.05 6.14
C TYR A 577 28.03 -7.23 4.75
N SER A 578 28.87 -7.37 3.73
CA SER A 578 28.44 -7.68 2.36
C SER A 578 28.34 -9.20 2.16
N LEU A 579 27.17 -9.67 1.76
CA LEU A 579 26.94 -11.08 1.39
C LEU A 579 27.61 -11.44 0.07
N MET A 580 27.85 -10.47 -0.82
CA MET A 580 28.60 -10.67 -2.05
C MET A 580 30.10 -10.89 -1.76
N GLN A 581 30.69 -10.07 -0.88
CA GLN A 581 32.12 -10.14 -0.56
C GLN A 581 32.46 -11.07 0.62
N GLN A 582 31.46 -11.55 1.38
CA GLN A 582 31.60 -12.40 2.58
C GLN A 582 32.53 -11.81 3.66
N ARG A 583 32.47 -10.49 3.85
CA ARG A 583 33.24 -9.75 4.85
C ARG A 583 32.51 -8.48 5.30
N GLU A 584 33.03 -7.87 6.35
CA GLU A 584 32.69 -6.50 6.71
C GLU A 584 33.37 -5.50 5.77
N LEU A 585 32.68 -4.39 5.51
CA LEU A 585 33.19 -3.26 4.73
C LEU A 585 33.94 -2.28 5.66
N GLN A 586 35.03 -1.73 5.16
CA GLN A 586 35.82 -0.74 5.87
C GLN A 586 35.09 0.61 5.91
N VAL A 587 35.42 1.45 6.90
CA VAL A 587 34.78 2.77 7.07
C VAL A 587 34.93 3.65 5.82
N LEU A 588 36.07 3.58 5.13
CA LEU A 588 36.31 4.29 3.86
C LEU A 588 35.34 3.84 2.75
N GLU A 589 35.16 2.53 2.56
CA GLU A 589 34.24 1.95 1.57
C GLU A 589 32.77 2.32 1.84
N LEU A 590 32.44 2.64 3.09
CA LEU A 590 31.13 3.17 3.48
C LEU A 590 31.06 4.68 3.25
N GLN A 591 32.11 5.44 3.58
CA GLN A 591 32.18 6.89 3.37
C GLN A 591 32.05 7.28 1.89
N ASP A 592 32.62 6.51 0.96
CA ASP A 592 32.44 6.68 -0.50
C ASP A 592 30.98 6.49 -0.97
N ARG A 593 30.10 5.99 -0.09
CA ARG A 593 28.65 5.79 -0.28
C ARG A 593 27.79 6.69 0.61
N TRP A 594 28.37 7.61 1.40
CA TRP A 594 27.60 8.49 2.29
C TRP A 594 27.06 9.70 1.53
N ILE A 595 25.73 9.83 1.49
CA ILE A 595 25.05 11.00 0.94
C ILE A 595 24.99 12.09 2.03
N SER A 596 25.62 13.24 1.83
CA SER A 596 25.40 14.43 2.69
C SER A 596 23.95 14.92 2.54
N MET A 597 23.23 15.04 3.66
CA MET A 597 21.89 15.60 3.70
C MET A 597 21.88 17.12 3.89
N GLN A 598 23.07 17.72 4.00
CA GLN A 598 23.30 19.16 4.17
C GLN A 598 23.57 19.87 2.83
N ASP A 599 24.38 19.28 1.94
CA ASP A 599 24.98 19.99 0.79
C ASP A 599 24.70 19.36 -0.59
N HIS A 600 23.80 18.37 -0.69
CA HIS A 600 23.55 17.65 -1.95
C HIS A 600 22.98 18.58 -3.06
N PRO A 601 23.51 18.56 -4.30
CA PRO A 601 23.17 19.52 -5.37
C PRO A 601 21.72 19.46 -5.87
N HIS A 602 20.89 18.57 -5.32
CA HIS A 602 19.48 18.39 -5.67
C HIS A 602 18.53 18.47 -4.47
N LEU A 603 18.97 18.95 -3.29
CA LEU A 603 18.15 19.07 -2.07
C LEU A 603 16.81 19.78 -2.29
N ASP A 604 16.76 20.84 -3.11
CA ASP A 604 15.51 21.55 -3.42
C ASP A 604 14.44 20.65 -4.06
N ARG A 605 14.85 19.60 -4.78
CA ARG A 605 13.93 18.60 -5.38
C ARG A 605 13.47 17.54 -4.37
N LEU A 606 14.07 17.50 -3.18
CA LEU A 606 13.75 16.58 -2.07
C LEU A 606 12.92 17.26 -0.95
N LYS A 607 12.84 18.60 -0.94
CA LYS A 607 12.14 19.37 0.11
C LYS A 607 10.66 18.93 0.27
N PRO A 608 10.25 18.42 1.45
CA PRO A 608 8.89 17.94 1.67
C PRO A 608 7.86 19.08 1.57
N ARG A 609 6.94 18.98 0.59
CA ARG A 609 5.86 19.97 0.42
C ARG A 609 4.79 19.81 1.52
N GLU A 610 4.25 20.91 2.04
CA GLU A 610 3.31 20.86 3.16
C GLU A 610 1.98 20.17 2.80
N ILE A 611 1.57 19.25 3.67
CA ILE A 611 0.29 18.54 3.55
C ILE A 611 -0.82 19.42 4.16
N GLY A 612 -1.30 20.40 3.40
CA GLY A 612 -2.51 21.13 3.76
C GLY A 612 -3.75 20.22 3.82
N ARG A 613 -4.84 20.72 4.41
CA ARG A 613 -6.05 19.94 4.79
C ARG A 613 -6.79 19.22 3.64
N ASP A 614 -6.41 19.46 2.39
CA ASP A 614 -7.01 18.88 1.19
C ASP A 614 -5.93 18.62 0.13
N PRO A 615 -5.29 17.43 0.15
CA PRO A 615 -4.19 17.11 -0.76
C PRO A 615 -4.58 17.16 -2.24
N ILE A 616 -5.82 16.84 -2.61
CA ILE A 616 -6.29 16.87 -4.00
C ILE A 616 -6.41 18.31 -4.50
N ALA A 617 -7.02 19.20 -3.71
CA ALA A 617 -7.11 20.60 -4.08
C ALA A 617 -5.73 21.27 -4.11
N ASN A 618 -4.83 20.92 -3.19
CA ASN A 618 -3.45 21.41 -3.19
C ASN A 618 -2.67 20.95 -4.42
N ASP A 619 -2.79 19.68 -4.80
CA ASP A 619 -2.12 19.14 -5.97
C ASP A 619 -2.61 19.82 -7.25
N ILE A 620 -3.94 19.91 -7.45
CA ILE A 620 -4.57 20.61 -8.58
C ILE A 620 -4.11 22.08 -8.64
N ASN A 621 -4.23 22.83 -7.55
CA ASN A 621 -3.84 24.25 -7.50
C ASN A 621 -2.33 24.46 -7.71
N SER A 622 -1.50 23.43 -7.50
CA SER A 622 -0.06 23.48 -7.74
C SER A 622 0.34 23.17 -9.19
N ILE A 623 -0.57 22.72 -10.05
CA ILE A 623 -0.27 22.39 -11.46
C ILE A 623 0.35 23.60 -12.20
N PRO A 624 -0.24 24.81 -12.20
CA PRO A 624 0.33 25.96 -12.92
C PRO A 624 1.76 26.31 -12.49
N ARG A 625 2.05 26.23 -11.18
CA ARG A 625 3.40 26.44 -10.66
C ARG A 625 4.35 25.34 -11.12
N VAL A 626 3.96 24.07 -11.01
CA VAL A 626 4.82 22.95 -11.40
C VAL A 626 5.11 22.96 -12.90
N LEU A 627 4.16 23.30 -13.77
CA LEU A 627 4.44 23.41 -15.21
C LEU A 627 5.41 24.55 -15.53
N HIS A 628 5.35 25.66 -14.78
CA HIS A 628 6.30 26.76 -14.88
C HIS A 628 7.69 26.43 -14.28
N GLU A 629 7.73 25.70 -13.15
CA GLU A 629 8.95 25.10 -12.57
C GLU A 629 9.66 24.20 -13.62
N ILE A 630 8.91 23.35 -14.32
CA ILE A 630 9.44 22.48 -15.40
C ILE A 630 9.94 23.30 -16.58
N LYS A 631 9.14 24.25 -17.10
CA LYS A 631 9.56 25.10 -18.24
C LYS A 631 10.92 25.76 -17.96
N THR A 632 11.06 26.36 -16.77
CA THR A 632 12.30 27.05 -16.36
C THR A 632 13.49 26.07 -16.24
N ASP A 633 13.27 24.83 -15.77
CA ASP A 633 14.29 23.78 -15.74
C ASP A 633 14.73 23.33 -17.15
N TRP A 634 13.82 23.35 -18.13
CA TRP A 634 14.15 23.08 -19.54
C TRP A 634 14.79 24.27 -20.26
N GLU A 635 14.59 25.51 -19.79
CA GLU A 635 15.33 26.68 -20.29
C GLU A 635 16.78 26.69 -19.79
N ASN A 636 17.02 26.29 -18.53
CA ASN A 636 18.37 26.19 -17.95
C ASN A 636 19.23 25.09 -18.61
N PRO A 637 20.36 25.43 -19.28
CA PRO A 637 21.21 24.44 -19.94
C PRO A 637 21.97 23.50 -18.99
N THR A 638 22.09 23.83 -17.69
CA THR A 638 22.80 22.99 -16.71
C THR A 638 21.89 21.97 -15.99
N SER A 639 20.58 21.99 -16.24
CA SER A 639 19.63 21.11 -15.56
C SER A 639 19.85 19.63 -15.89
N LEU A 640 19.42 18.74 -14.99
CA LEU A 640 19.40 17.29 -15.23
C LEU A 640 18.62 16.95 -16.51
N ASN A 641 17.44 17.55 -16.67
CA ASN A 641 16.60 17.35 -17.86
C ASN A 641 17.34 17.73 -19.15
N ARG A 642 18.01 18.89 -19.20
CA ARG A 642 18.74 19.33 -20.41
C ARG A 642 20.02 18.54 -20.65
N ARG A 643 20.75 18.14 -19.61
CA ARG A 643 21.96 17.30 -19.75
C ARG A 643 21.60 15.87 -20.20
N SER A 644 20.54 15.27 -19.67
CA SER A 644 20.01 13.99 -20.15
C SER A 644 19.43 14.06 -21.56
N ALA A 645 18.71 15.12 -21.90
CA ALA A 645 18.20 15.31 -23.25
C ALA A 645 19.35 15.48 -24.27
N ASN A 646 20.42 16.18 -23.91
CA ASN A 646 21.62 16.29 -24.76
C ASN A 646 22.28 14.93 -25.02
N TYR A 647 22.35 14.04 -24.01
CA TYR A 647 22.88 12.69 -24.19
C TYR A 647 21.98 11.82 -25.08
N LEU A 648 20.65 11.91 -24.91
CA LEU A 648 19.69 11.24 -25.79
C LEU A 648 19.77 11.75 -27.24
N VAL A 649 19.93 13.06 -27.46
CA VAL A 649 20.20 13.64 -28.79
C VAL A 649 21.49 13.07 -29.39
N TYR A 650 22.57 12.94 -28.62
CA TYR A 650 23.83 12.37 -29.10
C TYR A 650 23.62 10.95 -29.65
N LEU A 651 22.97 10.09 -28.89
CA LEU A 651 22.70 8.69 -29.27
C LEU A 651 21.79 8.59 -30.50
N LEU A 652 20.77 9.45 -30.60
CA LEU A 652 19.89 9.52 -31.78
C LEU A 652 20.66 10.01 -33.02
N VAL A 653 21.57 10.98 -32.89
CA VAL A 653 22.41 11.47 -33.99
C VAL A 653 23.34 10.36 -34.51
N GLU A 654 23.98 9.59 -33.63
CA GLU A 654 24.74 8.41 -34.05
C GLU A 654 23.86 7.38 -34.77
N LYS A 655 22.66 7.10 -34.26
CA LYS A 655 21.68 6.20 -34.91
C LYS A 655 21.32 6.70 -36.31
N VAL A 656 21.14 8.00 -36.52
CA VAL A 656 20.89 8.58 -37.86
C VAL A 656 22.08 8.37 -38.80
N GLN A 657 23.30 8.62 -38.35
CA GLN A 657 24.50 8.41 -39.16
C GLN A 657 24.67 6.92 -39.54
N ARG A 658 24.41 6.00 -38.61
CA ARG A 658 24.38 4.54 -38.85
C ARG A 658 23.27 4.18 -39.85
N PHE A 659 22.06 4.75 -39.71
CA PHE A 659 20.92 4.54 -40.59
C PHE A 659 21.18 5.04 -42.01
N GLU A 660 21.63 6.28 -42.19
CA GLU A 660 21.97 6.84 -43.52
C GLU A 660 23.09 6.03 -44.21
N LYS A 661 24.14 5.66 -43.47
CA LYS A 661 25.21 4.79 -44.00
C LYS A 661 24.66 3.45 -44.48
N ARG A 662 23.77 2.83 -43.71
CA ARG A 662 23.09 1.57 -44.06
C ARG A 662 22.15 1.73 -45.26
N GLN A 663 21.37 2.81 -45.31
CA GLN A 663 20.47 3.13 -46.42
C GLN A 663 21.24 3.34 -47.72
N ARG A 664 22.36 4.07 -47.70
CA ARG A 664 23.25 4.26 -48.86
C ARG A 664 23.87 2.94 -49.34
N LEU A 665 24.23 2.03 -48.43
CA LEU A 665 24.73 0.69 -48.77
C LEU A 665 23.61 -0.21 -49.35
N MET A 666 22.42 -0.22 -48.77
CA MET A 666 21.29 -1.02 -49.24
C MET A 666 20.71 -0.50 -50.56
N PHE A 667 20.79 0.81 -50.82
CA PHE A 667 20.52 1.42 -52.13
C PHE A 667 21.50 0.88 -53.19
N LYS A 668 22.81 0.92 -52.92
CA LYS A 668 23.84 0.34 -53.81
C LYS A 668 23.67 -1.17 -54.04
N ALA A 669 23.03 -1.89 -53.12
CA ALA A 669 22.73 -3.31 -53.24
C ALA A 669 21.33 -3.63 -53.83
N GLY A 670 20.54 -2.62 -54.23
CA GLY A 670 19.19 -2.81 -54.78
C GLY A 670 18.12 -3.26 -53.77
N LEU A 671 18.43 -3.32 -52.48
CA LEU A 671 17.57 -3.92 -51.43
C LEU A 671 16.57 -2.93 -50.79
N LEU A 672 16.13 -1.92 -51.55
CA LEU A 672 15.29 -0.81 -51.08
C LEU A 672 14.00 -1.25 -50.36
N SER A 673 13.33 -2.28 -50.86
CA SER A 673 12.08 -2.80 -50.29
C SER A 673 12.24 -3.40 -48.88
N LYS A 674 13.46 -3.79 -48.47
CA LYS A 674 13.74 -4.35 -47.14
C LYS A 674 14.10 -3.30 -46.07
N ILE A 675 14.32 -2.04 -46.45
CA ILE A 675 14.77 -0.98 -45.52
C ILE A 675 13.69 -0.65 -44.47
N ARG A 676 12.39 -0.74 -44.82
CA ARG A 676 11.27 -0.37 -43.94
C ARG A 676 10.90 -1.41 -42.85
N LYS A 677 11.55 -2.57 -42.79
CA LYS A 677 11.26 -3.61 -41.77
C LYS A 677 12.54 -4.16 -41.15
N MET A 678 13.20 -3.32 -40.36
CA MET A 678 14.18 -3.79 -39.37
C MET A 678 13.44 -4.34 -38.14
N PRO A 679 13.73 -5.57 -37.67
CA PRO A 679 12.99 -6.18 -36.56
C PRO A 679 13.40 -5.67 -35.17
N ALA A 680 14.59 -5.06 -35.05
CA ALA A 680 15.12 -4.56 -33.79
C ALA A 680 14.37 -3.30 -33.32
N VAL A 681 14.14 -3.18 -32.02
CA VAL A 681 13.51 -2.00 -31.39
C VAL A 681 14.54 -0.89 -31.24
N ASP A 682 14.20 0.34 -31.66
CA ASP A 682 15.07 1.50 -31.48
C ASP A 682 14.88 2.16 -30.11
N LEU A 683 13.63 2.24 -29.64
CA LEU A 683 13.26 2.80 -28.35
C LEU A 683 12.15 1.96 -27.69
N LEU A 684 12.46 1.36 -26.54
CA LEU A 684 11.48 0.70 -25.68
C LEU A 684 11.04 1.65 -24.56
N ILE A 685 9.74 1.88 -24.41
CA ILE A 685 9.18 2.69 -23.32
C ILE A 685 8.40 1.79 -22.37
N THR A 686 8.60 1.96 -21.06
CA THR A 686 7.97 1.10 -20.04
C THR A 686 7.57 1.84 -18.76
N GLY A 687 6.63 1.26 -18.03
CA GLY A 687 6.04 1.78 -16.80
C GLY A 687 4.85 0.91 -16.35
N GLU A 688 4.03 1.45 -15.45
CA GLU A 688 2.75 0.86 -15.01
C GLU A 688 1.68 1.97 -14.85
N GLU A 689 0.40 1.61 -14.99
CA GLU A 689 -0.78 2.51 -14.97
C GLU A 689 -0.51 3.84 -15.72
N ASN A 690 -0.73 4.98 -15.04
CA ASN A 690 -0.53 6.34 -15.54
C ASN A 690 0.84 6.56 -16.20
N SER A 691 1.89 5.87 -15.74
CA SER A 691 3.26 6.03 -16.27
C SER A 691 3.40 5.37 -17.64
N LEU A 692 2.72 4.24 -17.84
CA LEU A 692 2.67 3.56 -19.13
C LEU A 692 1.80 4.33 -20.12
N TRP A 693 0.59 4.77 -19.74
CA TRP A 693 -0.33 5.47 -20.65
C TRP A 693 0.24 6.81 -21.17
N LEU A 694 1.01 7.53 -20.34
CA LEU A 694 1.79 8.70 -20.79
C LEU A 694 2.93 8.31 -21.74
N GLY A 695 3.62 7.20 -21.48
CA GLY A 695 4.66 6.66 -22.35
C GLY A 695 4.12 6.20 -23.72
N GLU A 696 2.95 5.58 -23.73
CA GLU A 696 2.20 5.20 -24.94
C GLU A 696 1.81 6.42 -25.76
N LYS A 697 1.32 7.49 -25.10
CA LYS A 697 1.01 8.76 -25.77
C LYS A 697 2.25 9.41 -26.37
N PHE A 698 3.33 9.56 -25.59
CA PHE A 698 4.60 10.12 -26.06
C PHE A 698 5.23 9.28 -27.20
N ALA A 699 5.07 7.95 -27.18
CA ALA A 699 5.47 7.10 -28.29
C ALA A 699 4.67 7.35 -29.57
N GLN A 700 3.40 7.77 -29.49
CA GLN A 700 2.65 8.19 -30.69
C GLN A 700 3.23 9.49 -31.24
N ASP A 701 3.50 10.48 -30.40
CA ASP A 701 4.03 11.78 -30.84
C ASP A 701 5.43 11.66 -31.45
N LEU A 702 6.30 10.84 -30.86
CA LEU A 702 7.60 10.53 -31.46
C LEU A 702 7.48 9.81 -32.82
N ARG A 703 6.39 9.08 -33.10
CA ARG A 703 6.15 8.50 -34.44
C ARG A 703 5.63 9.54 -35.44
N VAL A 704 4.84 10.51 -35.00
CA VAL A 704 4.42 11.67 -35.83
C VAL A 704 5.63 12.53 -36.20
N VAL A 705 6.56 12.75 -35.27
CA VAL A 705 7.79 13.54 -35.52
C VAL A 705 8.86 12.73 -36.25
N PHE A 706 9.08 11.46 -35.89
CA PHE A 706 10.16 10.59 -36.42
C PHE A 706 9.61 9.22 -36.91
N PRO A 707 8.91 9.18 -38.05
CA PRO A 707 8.17 7.98 -38.50
C PRO A 707 9.03 6.77 -38.86
N PHE A 708 10.36 6.88 -38.93
CA PHE A 708 11.27 5.73 -39.14
C PHE A 708 11.95 5.23 -37.86
N LEU A 709 11.59 5.75 -36.68
CA LEU A 709 12.06 5.24 -35.38
C LEU A 709 11.15 4.08 -34.92
N ASN A 710 11.70 2.88 -34.72
CA ASN A 710 10.92 1.73 -34.24
C ASN A 710 10.70 1.79 -32.72
N ILE A 711 9.61 2.46 -32.31
CA ILE A 711 9.24 2.64 -30.90
C ILE A 711 8.25 1.55 -30.46
N VAL A 712 8.53 0.91 -29.32
CA VAL A 712 7.69 -0.13 -28.70
C VAL A 712 7.37 0.26 -27.25
N THR A 713 6.16 -0.05 -26.80
CA THR A 713 5.62 0.31 -25.47
C THR A 713 5.08 -0.94 -24.78
N VAL A 714 5.59 -1.27 -23.58
CA VAL A 714 5.26 -2.52 -22.87
C VAL A 714 5.26 -2.27 -21.35
N SER A 715 4.28 -2.81 -20.63
CA SER A 715 4.27 -2.76 -19.16
C SER A 715 5.49 -3.46 -18.56
N ALA A 716 6.02 -2.97 -17.44
CA ALA A 716 7.20 -3.57 -16.84
C ALA A 716 6.94 -5.02 -16.36
N ASN A 717 5.72 -5.29 -15.89
CA ASN A 717 5.21 -6.64 -15.64
C ASN A 717 5.35 -7.57 -16.87
N GLN A 718 4.93 -7.15 -18.06
CA GLN A 718 5.07 -7.96 -19.29
C GLN A 718 6.53 -8.12 -19.72
N ILE A 719 7.38 -7.10 -19.53
CA ILE A 719 8.82 -7.21 -19.78
C ILE A 719 9.43 -8.31 -18.91
N LEU A 720 9.13 -8.34 -17.61
CA LEU A 720 9.61 -9.39 -16.70
C LEU A 720 9.11 -10.79 -17.09
N GLN A 721 7.89 -10.92 -17.62
CA GLN A 721 7.40 -12.20 -18.17
C GLN A 721 8.15 -12.65 -19.43
N GLN A 722 8.48 -11.71 -20.33
CA GLN A 722 9.20 -12.01 -21.57
C GLN A 722 10.67 -12.34 -21.27
N LEU A 723 11.33 -11.61 -20.37
CA LEU A 723 12.68 -11.90 -19.89
C LEU A 723 12.80 -13.31 -19.29
N ASN A 724 11.84 -13.71 -18.44
CA ASN A 724 11.75 -15.06 -17.86
C ASN A 724 11.48 -16.18 -18.89
N ARG A 725 11.14 -15.85 -20.15
CA ARG A 725 10.88 -16.82 -21.24
C ARG A 725 11.99 -16.85 -22.27
N SER A 726 12.30 -15.69 -22.86
CA SER A 726 13.48 -15.46 -23.70
C SER A 726 13.66 -13.96 -23.96
N PHE A 727 14.85 -13.43 -23.68
CA PHE A 727 15.23 -12.05 -24.00
C PHE A 727 14.97 -11.66 -25.47
N SER A 728 15.06 -12.62 -26.41
CA SER A 728 14.84 -12.39 -27.84
C SER A 728 13.44 -11.86 -28.18
N GLN A 729 12.43 -12.12 -27.33
CA GLN A 729 11.05 -11.66 -27.55
C GLN A 729 10.93 -10.13 -27.53
N LEU A 730 11.82 -9.43 -26.82
CA LEU A 730 11.86 -7.97 -26.77
C LEU A 730 12.48 -7.33 -28.02
N ASN A 731 13.16 -8.11 -28.87
CA ASN A 731 13.88 -7.64 -30.06
C ASN A 731 14.86 -6.47 -29.79
N LEU A 732 15.46 -6.45 -28.59
CA LEU A 732 16.47 -5.47 -28.19
C LEU A 732 17.87 -5.89 -28.65
N GLY A 733 18.73 -4.92 -28.91
CA GLY A 733 20.15 -5.10 -29.20
C GLY A 733 20.95 -3.83 -28.94
N GLN A 734 22.20 -3.81 -29.40
CA GLN A 734 23.19 -2.79 -29.02
C GLN A 734 22.85 -1.35 -29.44
N ASP A 735 21.99 -1.17 -30.44
CA ASP A 735 21.47 0.15 -30.86
C ASP A 735 20.16 0.54 -30.11
N SER A 736 19.59 -0.33 -29.27
CA SER A 736 18.30 -0.11 -28.60
C SER A 736 18.43 0.79 -27.37
N LEU A 737 17.54 1.77 -27.27
CA LEU A 737 17.39 2.66 -26.13
C LEU A 737 16.19 2.24 -25.28
N VAL A 738 16.23 2.47 -23.97
CA VAL A 738 15.11 2.21 -23.05
C VAL A 738 14.75 3.49 -22.28
N LEU A 739 13.46 3.78 -22.14
CA LEU A 739 12.93 4.83 -21.26
C LEU A 739 11.94 4.23 -20.26
N ALA A 740 12.34 4.17 -18.98
CA ALA A 740 11.48 3.71 -17.89
C ALA A 740 10.83 4.91 -17.16
N ILE A 741 9.51 4.91 -17.06
CA ILE A 741 8.73 6.01 -16.46
C ILE A 741 8.16 5.52 -15.12
N THR A 742 8.57 6.16 -14.02
CA THR A 742 8.16 5.78 -12.66
C THR A 742 8.14 6.98 -11.70
N GLN A 743 6.94 7.43 -11.31
CA GLN A 743 6.77 8.64 -10.50
C GLN A 743 7.52 8.58 -9.16
N SER A 744 7.46 7.46 -8.45
CA SER A 744 8.05 7.30 -7.10
C SER A 744 9.45 6.66 -7.11
N GLY A 745 9.84 5.99 -8.20
CA GLY A 745 11.02 5.12 -8.20
C GLY A 745 10.90 3.89 -7.29
N GLN A 746 9.69 3.55 -6.83
CA GLN A 746 9.43 2.44 -5.88
C GLN A 746 8.42 1.41 -6.42
N THR A 747 7.92 1.59 -7.66
CA THR A 747 7.05 0.62 -8.35
C THR A 747 7.84 -0.64 -8.71
N PHE A 748 7.60 -1.74 -8.00
CA PHE A 748 8.43 -2.94 -7.97
C PHE A 748 8.75 -3.52 -9.36
N SER A 749 7.75 -3.68 -10.23
CA SER A 749 7.97 -4.22 -11.59
C SER A 749 8.82 -3.28 -12.44
N THR A 750 8.58 -1.96 -12.38
CA THR A 750 9.36 -0.96 -13.12
C THR A 750 10.79 -0.86 -12.60
N VAL A 751 10.99 -0.95 -11.28
CA VAL A 751 12.32 -0.97 -10.66
C VAL A 751 13.07 -2.24 -11.07
N GLN A 752 12.47 -3.42 -11.01
CA GLN A 752 13.13 -4.65 -11.48
C GLN A 752 13.44 -4.63 -12.99
N ALA A 753 12.57 -4.03 -13.82
CA ALA A 753 12.88 -3.85 -15.24
C ALA A 753 14.07 -2.88 -15.44
N ILE A 754 14.14 -1.80 -14.66
CA ILE A 754 15.28 -0.87 -14.59
C ILE A 754 16.57 -1.62 -14.20
N ASP A 755 16.55 -2.38 -13.10
CA ASP A 755 17.70 -3.12 -12.57
C ASP A 755 18.26 -4.10 -13.63
N VAL A 756 17.37 -4.83 -14.32
CA VAL A 756 17.77 -5.74 -15.41
C VAL A 756 18.30 -4.97 -16.63
N PHE A 757 17.70 -3.83 -17.00
CA PHE A 757 18.17 -3.06 -18.15
C PHE A 757 19.50 -2.35 -17.91
N ASP A 758 19.83 -1.88 -16.69
CA ASP A 758 21.17 -1.37 -16.40
C ASP A 758 22.22 -2.49 -16.45
N HIS A 759 21.91 -3.68 -15.93
CA HIS A 759 22.76 -4.87 -16.06
C HIS A 759 23.00 -5.27 -17.53
N LEU A 760 21.99 -5.14 -18.40
CA LEU A 760 22.12 -5.43 -19.83
C LEU A 760 22.88 -4.32 -20.60
N SER A 761 22.77 -3.06 -20.18
CA SER A 761 23.47 -1.91 -20.78
C SER A 761 24.95 -1.86 -20.37
N SER A 762 25.26 -2.07 -19.09
CA SER A 762 26.65 -2.17 -18.60
C SER A 762 27.43 -3.35 -19.20
N GLN A 763 26.73 -4.37 -19.72
CA GLN A 763 27.31 -5.48 -20.48
C GLN A 763 27.34 -5.26 -22.01
N GLY A 764 26.86 -4.13 -22.51
CA GLY A 764 26.79 -3.83 -23.94
C GLY A 764 25.90 -4.78 -24.74
N ILE A 765 24.87 -5.37 -24.12
CA ILE A 765 23.85 -6.18 -24.82
C ILE A 765 22.81 -5.26 -25.46
N ILE A 766 22.38 -4.25 -24.71
CA ILE A 766 21.56 -3.14 -25.18
C ILE A 766 22.39 -1.86 -25.21
N GLY A 767 21.87 -0.80 -25.82
CA GLY A 767 22.52 0.52 -25.83
C GLY A 767 22.48 1.18 -24.45
N GLU A 768 21.41 1.93 -24.18
CA GLU A 768 21.36 2.88 -23.05
C GLU A 768 19.98 2.91 -22.39
N LEU A 769 19.96 3.10 -21.06
CA LEU A 769 18.77 3.23 -20.23
C LEU A 769 18.59 4.68 -19.76
N PHE A 770 17.37 5.20 -19.89
CA PHE A 770 16.93 6.48 -19.37
C PHE A 770 15.75 6.29 -18.41
N ILE A 771 15.61 7.17 -17.43
CA ILE A 771 14.52 7.15 -16.43
C ILE A 771 13.82 8.50 -16.38
N LEU A 772 12.49 8.51 -16.29
CA LEU A 772 11.70 9.68 -15.92
C LEU A 772 11.03 9.45 -14.57
N THR A 773 11.32 10.31 -13.60
CA THR A 773 10.74 10.25 -12.25
C THR A 773 10.25 11.60 -11.74
N GLY A 774 9.42 11.58 -10.68
CA GLY A 774 9.12 12.76 -9.87
C GLY A 774 9.77 12.73 -8.48
N GLU A 775 10.41 11.63 -8.11
CA GLU A 775 10.94 11.38 -6.77
C GLU A 775 12.40 10.93 -6.82
N LEU A 776 13.30 11.92 -6.95
CA LEU A 776 14.73 11.69 -7.14
C LEU A 776 15.41 10.97 -5.96
N SER A 777 14.81 10.98 -4.77
CA SER A 777 15.30 10.27 -3.58
C SER A 777 15.52 8.77 -3.80
N SER A 778 14.66 8.13 -4.61
CA SER A 778 14.75 6.71 -4.96
C SER A 778 15.91 6.38 -5.92
N PHE A 779 16.49 7.39 -6.57
CA PHE A 779 17.56 7.27 -7.56
C PHE A 779 18.74 8.20 -7.25
N ILE A 780 18.94 8.57 -5.97
CA ILE A 780 19.93 9.59 -5.59
C ILE A 780 21.37 9.10 -5.79
N ASN A 781 21.68 7.84 -5.45
CA ASN A 781 22.98 7.20 -5.76
C ASN A 781 23.21 7.10 -7.28
N SER A 782 22.12 6.94 -8.02
CA SER A 782 22.04 6.97 -9.49
C SER A 782 22.23 8.38 -10.09
N THR A 783 22.53 9.40 -9.27
CA THR A 783 23.02 10.71 -9.76
C THR A 783 24.49 10.96 -9.44
N GLN A 784 25.13 10.10 -8.63
CA GLN A 784 26.48 10.32 -8.10
C GLN A 784 27.57 9.44 -8.73
N GLY A 785 27.21 8.51 -9.63
CA GLY A 785 28.17 7.59 -10.26
C GLY A 785 28.51 6.33 -9.46
N ASN A 786 28.30 6.35 -8.14
CA ASN A 786 28.76 5.29 -7.23
C ASN A 786 27.74 4.16 -6.96
N GLY A 787 26.53 4.18 -7.53
CA GLY A 787 25.50 3.16 -7.25
C GLY A 787 24.58 2.79 -8.42
N GLY A 788 24.69 1.52 -8.86
CA GLY A 788 23.65 0.65 -9.43
C GLY A 788 22.93 1.05 -10.74
N LEU A 789 23.08 2.29 -11.21
CA LEU A 789 22.36 2.84 -12.39
C LEU A 789 23.16 3.91 -13.14
N THR A 790 24.14 4.50 -12.46
CA THR A 790 25.18 5.33 -13.08
C THR A 790 26.57 4.82 -12.74
N THR A 791 26.69 3.55 -12.34
CA THR A 791 27.99 2.88 -12.19
C THR A 791 28.81 3.15 -13.45
N ILE A 792 29.92 3.87 -13.34
CA ILE A 792 30.67 4.37 -14.52
C ILE A 792 31.57 3.26 -15.10
N THR A 793 30.99 2.07 -15.28
CA THR A 793 31.60 0.90 -15.91
C THR A 793 31.49 1.04 -17.43
N HIS A 794 32.52 1.67 -18.02
CA HIS A 794 32.94 1.54 -19.42
C HIS A 794 31.91 0.99 -20.43
N SER A 795 31.03 1.85 -20.94
CA SER A 795 30.31 1.57 -22.19
C SER A 795 31.34 1.35 -23.30
N SER A 796 31.40 0.12 -23.82
CA SER A 796 32.39 -0.32 -24.81
C SER A 796 32.25 0.35 -26.19
N PHE A 797 31.21 1.16 -26.39
CA PHE A 797 30.96 1.88 -27.63
C PHE A 797 31.86 3.10 -27.89
N LEU A 798 32.52 3.66 -26.85
CA LEU A 798 33.14 4.99 -26.93
C LEU A 798 34.58 5.07 -26.40
N ASP A 799 35.39 4.01 -26.51
CA ASP A 799 36.80 4.00 -26.08
C ASP A 799 37.77 4.79 -27.00
N ASN A 800 37.24 5.81 -27.71
CA ASN A 800 38.02 6.73 -28.54
C ASN A 800 38.44 7.97 -27.75
N LYS A 801 39.73 8.05 -27.44
CA LYS A 801 40.39 9.03 -26.52
C LYS A 801 40.38 10.51 -26.95
N HIS A 802 39.39 11.00 -27.70
CA HIS A 802 39.43 12.33 -28.33
C HIS A 802 38.30 13.32 -27.94
N ASN A 803 37.30 12.93 -27.15
CA ASN A 803 36.25 13.85 -26.68
C ASN A 803 36.15 13.96 -25.16
N ARG A 804 37.09 14.67 -24.53
CA ARG A 804 37.03 15.05 -23.10
C ARG A 804 35.91 16.07 -22.76
N ALA A 805 35.17 16.57 -23.76
CA ALA A 805 34.10 17.55 -23.57
C ALA A 805 32.74 16.96 -23.12
N LEU A 806 32.62 15.62 -23.04
CA LEU A 806 31.39 14.90 -22.68
C LEU A 806 31.36 14.47 -21.19
N ASP A 807 31.80 15.36 -20.31
CA ASP A 807 32.05 15.11 -18.88
C ASP A 807 30.78 15.00 -18.01
N SER A 808 29.66 14.55 -18.59
CA SER A 808 28.49 14.07 -17.85
C SER A 808 27.50 13.29 -18.72
N ARG A 809 27.42 11.97 -18.52
CA ARG A 809 26.42 11.08 -19.14
C ARG A 809 25.20 10.93 -18.22
N TYR A 810 24.40 11.98 -18.07
CA TYR A 810 23.18 11.91 -17.26
C TYR A 810 22.09 11.11 -17.99
N ARG A 811 21.40 10.22 -17.26
CA ARG A 811 20.34 9.33 -17.76
C ARG A 811 18.94 9.60 -17.17
N ILE A 812 18.79 10.64 -16.34
CA ILE A 812 17.60 10.86 -15.50
C ILE A 812 16.90 12.18 -15.85
N PHE A 813 15.62 12.06 -16.20
CA PHE A 813 14.67 13.15 -16.31
C PHE A 813 13.87 13.28 -15.01
N VAL A 814 13.67 14.51 -14.54
CA VAL A 814 12.98 14.82 -13.28
C VAL A 814 11.82 15.77 -13.54
N ASN A 815 10.59 15.32 -13.30
CA ASN A 815 9.39 16.08 -13.64
C ASN A 815 9.03 17.19 -12.63
N GLY A 816 9.80 17.39 -11.57
CA GLY A 816 9.61 18.49 -10.60
C GLY A 816 8.35 18.41 -9.72
N SER A 817 7.44 17.44 -9.94
CA SER A 817 6.21 17.33 -9.14
C SER A 817 6.47 16.98 -7.67
N GLY A 818 7.55 16.25 -7.39
CA GLY A 818 7.96 15.81 -6.05
C GLY A 818 7.16 14.63 -5.49
N ARG A 819 7.50 14.20 -4.28
CA ARG A 819 6.68 13.29 -3.46
C ARG A 819 5.32 13.94 -3.19
N ARG A 820 4.23 13.19 -3.36
CA ARG A 820 2.84 13.67 -3.18
C ARG A 820 1.99 12.64 -2.44
N THR A 821 1.21 13.07 -1.46
CA THR A 821 0.43 12.18 -0.58
C THR A 821 -0.95 11.79 -1.11
N ALA A 822 -1.51 12.56 -2.06
CA ALA A 822 -2.75 12.21 -2.75
C ALA A 822 -2.54 11.01 -3.69
N GLU A 823 -3.37 9.97 -3.54
CA GLU A 823 -3.33 8.77 -4.37
C GLU A 823 -3.99 8.93 -5.75
N PRO A 824 -5.18 9.57 -5.88
CA PRO A 824 -5.70 10.07 -7.15
C PRO A 824 -4.74 11.13 -7.71
N SER A 825 -3.86 10.71 -8.62
CA SER A 825 -2.69 11.49 -9.02
C SER A 825 -3.00 12.48 -10.14
N THR A 826 -2.90 13.78 -9.86
CA THR A 826 -3.18 14.87 -10.83
C THR A 826 -1.89 15.56 -11.28
N VAL A 827 -1.23 16.29 -10.37
CA VAL A 827 -0.02 17.08 -10.68
C VAL A 827 1.18 16.24 -11.10
N ALA A 828 1.32 15.02 -10.58
CA ALA A 828 2.35 14.08 -11.03
C ALA A 828 2.17 13.68 -12.51
N VAL A 829 0.92 13.51 -12.94
CA VAL A 829 0.58 13.16 -14.34
C VAL A 829 0.80 14.36 -15.25
N ALA A 830 0.30 15.54 -14.88
CA ALA A 830 0.50 16.77 -15.64
C ALA A 830 2.00 17.13 -15.76
N ALA A 831 2.78 16.95 -14.69
CA ALA A 831 4.22 17.19 -14.70
C ALA A 831 4.99 16.20 -15.59
N ALA A 832 4.66 14.91 -15.52
CA ALA A 832 5.25 13.91 -16.40
C ALA A 832 4.88 14.20 -17.88
N GLY A 833 3.63 14.58 -18.16
CA GLY A 833 3.18 15.07 -19.46
C GLY A 833 4.04 16.23 -19.98
N GLN A 834 4.16 17.33 -19.23
CA GLN A 834 4.99 18.48 -19.62
C GLN A 834 6.44 18.07 -19.89
N THR A 835 7.02 17.21 -19.04
CA THR A 835 8.41 16.78 -19.20
C THR A 835 8.61 15.98 -20.48
N LEU A 836 7.62 15.19 -20.90
CA LEU A 836 7.62 14.47 -22.17
C LEU A 836 7.38 15.40 -23.37
N THR A 837 6.52 16.42 -23.24
CA THR A 837 6.29 17.45 -24.29
C THR A 837 7.52 18.33 -24.51
N GLU A 838 8.18 18.80 -23.45
CA GLU A 838 9.44 19.54 -23.57
C GLU A 838 10.55 18.66 -24.17
N LEU A 839 10.64 17.38 -23.75
CA LEU A 839 11.57 16.42 -24.35
C LEU A 839 11.30 16.23 -25.85
N LEU A 840 10.05 16.01 -26.26
CA LEU A 840 9.64 15.86 -27.66
C LEU A 840 10.11 17.06 -28.50
N PHE A 841 9.76 18.28 -28.08
CA PHE A 841 10.13 19.50 -28.81
C PHE A 841 11.63 19.77 -28.74
N TYR A 842 12.32 19.39 -27.67
CA TYR A 842 13.77 19.53 -27.58
C TYR A 842 14.50 18.58 -28.52
N LEU A 843 14.14 17.29 -28.54
CA LEU A 843 14.65 16.32 -29.48
C LEU A 843 14.43 16.79 -30.92
N ALA A 844 13.21 17.21 -31.26
CA ALA A 844 12.88 17.74 -32.58
C ALA A 844 13.75 18.95 -32.96
N LYS A 845 13.83 19.98 -32.10
CA LYS A 845 14.63 21.19 -32.36
C LYS A 845 16.13 20.88 -32.52
N GLN A 846 16.70 20.02 -31.69
CA GLN A 846 18.10 19.63 -31.80
C GLN A 846 18.38 18.77 -33.03
N MET A 847 17.47 17.87 -33.41
CA MET A 847 17.59 17.06 -34.62
C MET A 847 17.50 17.93 -35.87
N ARG A 848 16.52 18.84 -35.97
CA ARG A 848 16.41 19.81 -37.07
C ARG A 848 17.62 20.74 -37.17
N HIS A 849 18.17 21.18 -36.03
CA HIS A 849 19.38 22.02 -36.00
C HIS A 849 20.64 21.27 -36.46
N LYS A 850 20.82 19.99 -36.09
CA LYS A 850 21.96 19.17 -36.53
C LYS A 850 21.82 18.65 -37.96
N PHE A 851 20.60 18.55 -38.48
CA PHE A 851 20.28 18.08 -39.83
C PHE A 851 19.38 19.11 -40.55
N PRO A 852 19.89 20.30 -40.90
CA PRO A 852 19.09 21.38 -41.47
C PRO A 852 18.59 21.08 -42.89
N HIS A 853 19.28 20.21 -43.64
CA HIS A 853 19.01 19.91 -45.05
C HIS A 853 18.64 18.44 -45.32
N SER A 854 18.29 17.65 -44.28
CA SER A 854 17.79 16.28 -44.45
C SER A 854 16.60 16.00 -43.52
N ALA A 855 15.94 14.86 -43.69
CA ALA A 855 14.85 14.38 -42.84
C ALA A 855 15.36 13.23 -41.94
N PRO A 856 16.10 13.51 -40.85
CA PRO A 856 16.68 12.47 -40.00
C PRO A 856 15.59 11.55 -39.43
N LEU A 857 15.71 10.24 -39.60
CA LEU A 857 14.67 9.25 -39.21
C LEU A 857 13.27 9.57 -39.80
N GLY A 858 13.23 10.21 -40.96
CA GLY A 858 12.00 10.63 -41.63
C GLY A 858 11.38 11.91 -41.05
N MET A 859 12.16 12.72 -40.30
CA MET A 859 11.65 13.85 -39.52
C MET A 859 10.70 14.77 -40.31
N THR A 860 9.46 14.84 -39.84
CA THR A 860 8.36 15.54 -40.51
C THR A 860 8.42 17.06 -40.35
N LEU A 861 8.72 17.56 -39.15
CA LEU A 861 8.60 18.99 -38.82
C LEU A 861 9.75 19.87 -39.36
N THR A 862 9.41 21.03 -39.91
CA THR A 862 10.35 22.13 -40.21
C THR A 862 10.71 22.95 -38.96
N THR A 863 11.64 23.91 -39.11
CA THR A 863 12.02 24.86 -38.06
C THR A 863 10.84 25.75 -37.67
N GLU A 864 10.06 26.19 -38.66
CA GLU A 864 8.92 27.09 -38.55
C GLU A 864 7.77 26.41 -37.80
N SER A 865 7.46 25.16 -38.15
CA SER A 865 6.50 24.31 -37.43
C SER A 865 6.88 24.13 -35.95
N LEU A 866 8.19 24.02 -35.65
CA LEU A 866 8.71 23.93 -34.28
C LEU A 866 8.73 25.27 -33.52
N MET A 867 8.68 26.40 -34.23
CA MET A 867 8.40 27.70 -33.62
C MET A 867 6.91 27.83 -33.28
N VAL A 868 6.01 27.44 -34.20
CA VAL A 868 4.55 27.50 -34.01
C VAL A 868 4.08 26.59 -32.88
N LEU A 869 4.52 25.32 -32.83
CA LEU A 869 4.28 24.43 -31.70
C LEU A 869 4.87 24.98 -30.39
N GLY A 870 5.97 25.74 -30.47
CA GLY A 870 6.53 26.48 -29.34
C GLY A 870 5.61 27.60 -28.83
N MET A 871 5.01 28.39 -29.73
CA MET A 871 4.03 29.42 -29.38
C MET A 871 2.77 28.80 -28.76
N MET A 872 2.26 27.72 -29.34
CA MET A 872 1.12 26.97 -28.80
C MET A 872 1.39 26.45 -27.39
N LYS A 873 2.61 25.97 -27.10
CA LYS A 873 3.05 25.57 -25.75
C LYS A 873 3.00 26.73 -24.76
N GLU A 874 3.45 27.92 -25.16
CA GLU A 874 3.43 29.10 -24.29
C GLU A 874 2.00 29.60 -24.03
N ASP A 875 1.10 29.58 -25.01
CA ASP A 875 -0.32 29.86 -24.77
C ASP A 875 -0.98 28.80 -23.87
N PHE A 876 -0.63 27.52 -24.04
CA PHE A 876 -1.13 26.44 -23.18
C PHE A 876 -0.74 26.68 -21.70
N ILE A 877 0.56 26.86 -21.41
CA ILE A 877 1.05 27.05 -20.03
C ILE A 877 0.56 28.38 -19.43
N ASN A 878 0.76 29.50 -20.14
CA ASN A 878 0.61 30.83 -19.55
C ASN A 878 -0.83 31.37 -19.60
N LYS A 879 -1.73 30.73 -20.37
CA LYS A 879 -3.14 31.15 -20.50
C LYS A 879 -4.11 30.01 -20.23
N ASN A 880 -4.07 28.92 -21.00
CA ASN A 880 -5.15 27.93 -20.96
C ASN A 880 -5.14 27.10 -19.65
N VAL A 881 -3.97 26.63 -19.20
CA VAL A 881 -3.79 25.96 -17.90
C VAL A 881 -4.27 26.85 -16.75
N LEU A 882 -3.93 28.14 -16.76
CA LEU A 882 -4.34 29.08 -15.71
C LEU A 882 -5.87 29.22 -15.64
N GLN A 883 -6.52 29.34 -16.81
CA GLN A 883 -7.97 29.47 -16.92
C GLN A 883 -8.71 28.18 -16.54
N ILE A 884 -8.14 27.00 -16.81
CA ILE A 884 -8.75 25.72 -16.42
C ILE A 884 -8.65 25.49 -14.91
N ILE A 885 -7.47 25.70 -14.33
CA ILE A 885 -7.21 25.43 -12.90
C ILE A 885 -7.76 26.53 -11.98
N GLY A 886 -7.71 27.79 -12.41
CA GLY A 886 -8.11 28.94 -11.59
C GLY A 886 -7.04 29.43 -10.60
N THR A 887 -5.78 29.03 -10.76
CA THR A 887 -4.62 29.61 -10.04
C THR A 887 -3.51 30.04 -11.01
N ASN A 888 -2.64 30.95 -10.57
CA ASN A 888 -1.46 31.36 -11.32
C ASN A 888 -0.19 30.59 -10.90
N ALA A 889 0.95 30.86 -11.55
CA ALA A 889 2.23 30.21 -11.23
C ALA A 889 2.78 30.51 -9.82
N LYS A 890 2.28 31.52 -9.10
CA LYS A 890 2.61 31.72 -7.67
C LYS A 890 1.75 30.87 -6.73
N GLY A 891 0.68 30.26 -7.24
CA GLY A 891 -0.36 29.58 -6.45
C GLY A 891 -1.49 30.51 -5.98
N GLU A 892 -1.50 31.77 -6.42
CA GLU A 892 -2.55 32.74 -6.10
C GLU A 892 -3.82 32.42 -6.93
N PRO A 893 -5.03 32.54 -6.37
CA PRO A 893 -6.27 32.29 -7.10
C PRO A 893 -6.59 33.40 -8.11
N ILE A 894 -7.05 33.04 -9.31
CA ILE A 894 -7.47 33.98 -10.35
C ILE A 894 -8.97 33.88 -10.63
N LYS A 895 -9.58 34.98 -11.08
CA LYS A 895 -10.99 35.00 -11.54
C LYS A 895 -11.09 34.37 -12.94
N SER A 896 -11.24 33.05 -13.01
CA SER A 896 -11.58 32.34 -14.25
C SER A 896 -13.05 31.91 -14.26
N ALA A 897 -13.75 32.20 -15.35
CA ALA A 897 -15.10 31.68 -15.61
C ALA A 897 -15.07 30.17 -15.90
N ILE A 898 -14.06 29.66 -16.61
CA ILE A 898 -13.94 28.23 -16.96
C ILE A 898 -13.77 27.38 -15.69
N ALA A 899 -12.84 27.75 -14.81
CA ALA A 899 -12.64 27.05 -13.54
C ALA A 899 -13.91 27.08 -12.67
N GLN A 900 -14.61 28.22 -12.62
CA GLN A 900 -15.88 28.34 -11.91
C GLN A 900 -16.97 27.43 -12.50
N THR A 901 -17.13 27.39 -13.83
CA THR A 901 -18.09 26.50 -14.51
C THR A 901 -17.77 25.03 -14.24
N LEU A 902 -16.52 24.60 -14.40
CA LEU A 902 -16.08 23.22 -14.11
C LEU A 902 -16.38 22.81 -12.66
N MET A 903 -16.08 23.69 -11.70
CA MET A 903 -16.40 23.46 -10.29
C MET A 903 -17.90 23.45 -10.01
N GLN A 904 -18.70 24.29 -10.69
CA GLN A 904 -20.16 24.32 -10.54
C GLN A 904 -20.80 23.05 -11.10
N SER A 905 -20.40 22.58 -12.29
CA SER A 905 -20.93 21.35 -12.90
C SER A 905 -20.52 20.10 -12.12
N GLY A 906 -19.27 20.00 -11.64
CA GLY A 906 -18.87 18.94 -10.73
C GLY A 906 -19.70 18.93 -9.44
N ARG A 907 -19.99 20.12 -8.88
CA ARG A 907 -20.90 20.27 -7.73
C ARG A 907 -22.37 20.00 -8.08
N HIS A 908 -22.79 20.10 -9.35
CA HIS A 908 -24.12 19.71 -9.80
C HIS A 908 -24.25 18.19 -9.75
N TRP A 909 -23.33 17.46 -10.41
CA TRP A 909 -23.30 15.99 -10.37
C TRP A 909 -23.17 15.41 -8.95
N ALA A 910 -22.50 16.11 -8.03
CA ALA A 910 -22.47 15.70 -6.63
C ALA A 910 -23.87 15.58 -6.01
N ASN A 911 -24.84 16.40 -6.45
CA ASN A 911 -26.24 16.28 -6.00
C ASN A 911 -26.84 14.91 -6.39
N HIS A 912 -26.46 14.33 -7.53
CA HIS A 912 -27.01 13.06 -8.02
C HIS A 912 -26.51 11.87 -7.20
N VAL A 913 -25.36 12.04 -6.55
CA VAL A 913 -24.72 11.05 -5.67
C VAL A 913 -25.18 11.22 -4.22
N THR A 914 -25.32 12.46 -3.74
CA THR A 914 -25.87 12.74 -2.39
C THR A 914 -27.39 12.69 -2.32
N GLU A 915 -28.09 12.60 -3.45
CA GLU A 915 -29.55 12.52 -3.56
C GLU A 915 -30.16 11.46 -2.65
N THR A 916 -29.73 10.19 -2.79
CA THR A 916 -30.28 9.08 -2.01
C THR A 916 -29.97 9.23 -0.50
N PRO A 917 -28.74 9.58 -0.07
CA PRO A 917 -28.45 9.96 1.31
C PRO A 917 -29.33 11.09 1.87
N VAL A 918 -29.57 12.17 1.10
CA VAL A 918 -30.40 13.31 1.53
C VAL A 918 -31.87 12.89 1.67
N ALA A 919 -32.43 12.20 0.68
CA ALA A 919 -33.82 11.77 0.71
C ALA A 919 -34.09 10.78 1.86
N TRP A 920 -33.14 9.88 2.15
CA TRP A 920 -33.19 9.00 3.31
C TRP A 920 -33.06 9.76 4.64
N ALA A 921 -32.19 10.77 4.72
CA ALA A 921 -32.03 11.59 5.94
C ALA A 921 -33.29 12.41 6.24
N ILE A 922 -33.94 12.99 5.21
CA ILE A 922 -35.24 13.69 5.36
C ILE A 922 -36.33 12.69 5.78
N HIS A 923 -36.38 11.50 5.18
CA HIS A 923 -37.38 10.48 5.55
C HIS A 923 -37.19 9.94 6.97
N ALA A 924 -35.94 9.73 7.39
CA ALA A 924 -35.63 9.35 8.76
C ALA A 924 -36.01 10.43 9.77
N LEU A 925 -35.79 11.72 9.44
CA LEU A 925 -36.23 12.84 10.26
C LEU A 925 -37.77 12.93 10.33
N TYR A 926 -38.46 12.72 9.21
CA TYR A 926 -39.93 12.62 9.17
C TYR A 926 -40.44 11.54 10.12
N ILE A 927 -39.91 10.31 10.04
CA ILE A 927 -40.27 9.19 10.93
C ILE A 927 -39.97 9.52 12.40
N VAL A 928 -38.81 10.12 12.70
CA VAL A 928 -38.44 10.51 14.07
C VAL A 928 -39.40 11.57 14.63
N MET A 929 -39.89 12.51 13.82
CA MET A 929 -40.89 13.48 14.26
C MET A 929 -42.28 12.85 14.41
N SER A 930 -42.75 12.10 13.42
CA SER A 930 -44.14 11.63 13.37
C SER A 930 -44.44 10.42 14.25
N VAL A 931 -43.46 9.52 14.43
CA VAL A 931 -43.54 8.38 15.36
C VAL A 931 -43.03 8.78 16.75
N GLY A 932 -42.01 9.66 16.83
CA GLY A 932 -41.53 10.19 18.11
C GLY A 932 -42.58 11.01 18.86
N TRP A 933 -43.59 11.55 18.16
CA TRP A 933 -44.77 12.22 18.74
C TRP A 933 -45.53 11.35 19.76
N VAL A 934 -45.46 10.01 19.63
CA VAL A 934 -46.05 9.05 20.58
C VAL A 934 -45.45 9.19 21.98
N ILE A 935 -44.18 9.60 22.09
CA ILE A 935 -43.46 9.64 23.38
C ILE A 935 -44.07 10.70 24.33
N PRO A 936 -44.26 11.98 23.92
CA PRO A 936 -44.94 12.97 24.74
C PRO A 936 -46.49 12.91 24.70
N PHE A 937 -47.11 12.43 23.61
CA PHE A 937 -48.56 12.60 23.40
C PHE A 937 -49.37 11.30 23.25
N GLY A 938 -48.74 10.12 23.30
CA GLY A 938 -49.42 8.81 23.26
C GLY A 938 -50.00 8.39 21.90
N HIS A 939 -49.92 9.25 20.87
CA HIS A 939 -50.40 8.98 19.51
C HIS A 939 -49.36 9.41 18.46
N THR A 940 -49.38 8.79 17.28
CA THR A 940 -48.56 9.22 16.15
C THR A 940 -49.12 10.51 15.54
N LEU A 941 -48.30 11.24 14.79
CA LEU A 941 -48.72 12.37 13.97
C LEU A 941 -48.87 11.94 12.49
N PRO A 942 -50.03 11.40 12.07
CA PRO A 942 -50.27 11.02 10.67
C PRO A 942 -50.44 12.29 9.82
N VAL A 943 -49.36 12.72 9.16
CA VAL A 943 -49.28 14.06 8.55
C VAL A 943 -50.29 14.25 7.43
N VAL A 944 -50.57 13.23 6.61
CA VAL A 944 -51.59 13.32 5.55
C VAL A 944 -52.98 13.47 6.17
N LYS A 945 -53.29 12.70 7.21
CA LYS A 945 -54.57 12.78 7.94
C LYS A 945 -54.72 14.10 8.71
N THR A 946 -53.64 14.64 9.26
CA THR A 946 -53.63 15.93 9.97
C THR A 946 -53.85 17.10 9.01
N LEU A 947 -53.13 17.13 7.89
CA LEU A 947 -53.26 18.18 6.87
C LEU A 947 -54.63 18.13 6.18
N LEU A 948 -55.12 16.94 5.81
CA LEU A 948 -56.47 16.81 5.23
C LEU A 948 -57.57 17.08 6.25
N GLY A 949 -57.40 16.72 7.53
CA GLY A 949 -58.35 17.09 8.59
C GLY A 949 -58.47 18.61 8.76
N LEU A 950 -57.34 19.33 8.76
CA LEU A 950 -57.34 20.80 8.76
C LEU A 950 -58.02 21.38 7.51
N LEU A 951 -57.75 20.81 6.32
CA LEU A 951 -58.37 21.24 5.07
C LEU A 951 -59.88 21.00 5.04
N PHE A 952 -60.35 19.84 5.51
CA PHE A 952 -61.77 19.49 5.52
C PHE A 952 -62.56 20.32 6.53
N ASN A 953 -61.96 20.64 7.67
CA ASN A 953 -62.51 21.60 8.63
C ASN A 953 -62.57 23.02 8.06
N LEU A 954 -61.59 23.44 7.26
CA LEU A 954 -61.60 24.73 6.56
C LEU A 954 -62.70 24.81 5.47
N LEU A 955 -63.04 23.67 4.87
CA LEU A 955 -64.01 23.56 3.77
C LEU A 955 -65.42 23.13 4.22
N ASN A 956 -65.65 22.98 5.54
CA ASN A 956 -66.93 22.51 6.12
C ASN A 956 -67.52 21.26 5.44
N LEU A 957 -66.68 20.26 5.13
CA LEU A 957 -67.13 19.04 4.47
C LEU A 957 -67.95 18.13 5.41
N PRO A 958 -68.99 17.43 4.91
CA PRO A 958 -69.80 16.54 5.74
C PRO A 958 -68.99 15.42 6.41
N THR A 959 -69.30 15.13 7.67
CA THR A 959 -68.66 14.07 8.47
C THR A 959 -68.65 12.72 7.79
N ASP A 960 -69.72 12.39 7.08
CA ASP A 960 -69.95 11.06 6.51
C ASP A 960 -69.04 10.84 5.30
N LEU A 961 -68.79 11.90 4.52
CA LEU A 961 -67.81 11.91 3.45
C LEU A 961 -66.37 11.78 3.99
N ILE A 962 -66.08 12.43 5.12
CA ILE A 962 -64.78 12.32 5.79
C ILE A 962 -64.55 10.89 6.33
N GLN A 963 -65.58 10.25 6.90
CA GLN A 963 -65.52 8.85 7.33
C GLN A 963 -65.34 7.89 6.15
N PHE A 964 -66.09 8.08 5.05
CA PHE A 964 -65.95 7.28 3.83
C PHE A 964 -64.54 7.35 3.23
N LEU A 965 -63.90 8.53 3.28
CA LEU A 965 -62.53 8.72 2.80
C LEU A 965 -61.44 8.32 3.80
N ALA A 966 -61.76 8.11 5.08
CA ALA A 966 -60.77 7.84 6.14
C ALA A 966 -59.87 6.62 5.89
N PRO A 967 -60.34 5.49 5.33
CA PRO A 967 -59.46 4.37 4.98
C PRO A 967 -58.45 4.76 3.88
N LEU A 968 -58.89 5.47 2.85
CA LEU A 968 -58.04 5.91 1.74
C LEU A 968 -56.99 6.92 2.19
N ILE A 969 -57.36 7.85 3.09
CA ILE A 969 -56.44 8.81 3.72
C ILE A 969 -55.40 8.07 4.59
N THR A 970 -55.82 7.04 5.31
CA THR A 970 -54.90 6.22 6.13
C THR A 970 -53.94 5.42 5.25
N CYS A 971 -54.41 4.85 4.14
CA CYS A 971 -53.56 4.22 3.13
C CYS A 971 -52.59 5.21 2.47
N ALA A 972 -52.98 6.46 2.24
CA ALA A 972 -52.11 7.50 1.71
C ALA A 972 -51.00 7.89 2.72
N ASP A 973 -51.33 8.00 4.01
CA ASP A 973 -50.34 8.24 5.09
C ASP A 973 -49.34 7.08 5.19
N ILE A 974 -49.82 5.83 5.16
CA ILE A 974 -49.00 4.61 5.08
C ILE A 974 -48.10 4.63 3.84
N ALA A 975 -48.63 5.05 2.67
CA ALA A 975 -47.84 5.16 1.45
C ALA A 975 -46.72 6.22 1.58
N VAL A 976 -46.91 7.30 2.35
CA VAL A 976 -45.82 8.24 2.68
C VAL A 976 -44.76 7.57 3.57
N TYR A 977 -45.11 6.72 4.53
CA TYR A 977 -44.12 5.95 5.29
C TYR A 977 -43.32 4.96 4.42
N ILE A 978 -43.99 4.23 3.52
CA ILE A 978 -43.36 3.22 2.65
C ILE A 978 -42.51 3.86 1.55
N PHE A 979 -43.06 4.84 0.83
CA PHE A 979 -42.44 5.43 -0.37
C PHE A 979 -41.81 6.81 -0.14
N GLY A 980 -41.82 7.34 1.09
CA GLY A 980 -41.38 8.71 1.38
C GLY A 980 -39.96 9.02 0.93
N ALA A 981 -38.98 8.12 1.11
CA ALA A 981 -37.63 8.32 0.59
C ALA A 981 -37.57 8.46 -0.95
N TRP A 982 -38.50 7.86 -1.69
CA TRP A 982 -38.66 8.06 -3.14
C TRP A 982 -39.41 9.37 -3.45
N LEU A 983 -40.46 9.71 -2.71
CA LEU A 983 -41.19 11.00 -2.83
C LEU A 983 -40.26 12.20 -2.55
N TRP A 984 -39.45 12.15 -1.49
CA TRP A 984 -38.42 13.15 -1.21
C TRP A 984 -37.38 13.21 -2.32
N THR A 985 -37.01 12.08 -2.94
CA THR A 985 -36.13 12.09 -4.11
C THR A 985 -36.75 12.84 -5.30
N LEU A 986 -38.05 12.69 -5.56
CA LEU A 986 -38.77 13.48 -6.58
C LEU A 986 -38.81 14.96 -6.23
N ALA A 987 -39.12 15.32 -4.97
CA ALA A 987 -39.16 16.70 -4.51
C ALA A 987 -37.78 17.39 -4.62
N ILE A 988 -36.71 16.72 -4.19
CA ILE A 988 -35.33 17.21 -4.33
C ILE A 988 -34.98 17.44 -5.81
N ARG A 989 -35.38 16.55 -6.71
CA ARG A 989 -35.16 16.72 -8.16
C ARG A 989 -35.94 17.92 -8.72
N TYR A 990 -37.21 18.07 -8.33
CA TYR A 990 -38.06 19.20 -8.73
C TYR A 990 -37.44 20.54 -8.35
N PHE A 991 -37.10 20.75 -7.08
CA PHE A 991 -36.45 21.98 -6.60
C PHE A 991 -35.03 22.21 -7.15
N GLN A 992 -34.39 21.20 -7.74
CA GLN A 992 -33.07 21.30 -8.36
C GLN A 992 -33.13 21.35 -9.90
N GLY A 993 -34.33 21.36 -10.52
CA GLY A 993 -34.50 21.37 -11.97
C GLY A 993 -34.05 20.07 -12.68
N ARG A 994 -33.98 18.95 -11.96
CA ARG A 994 -33.40 17.68 -12.45
C ARG A 994 -34.45 16.67 -12.94
N GLN A 995 -34.02 15.75 -13.80
CA GLN A 995 -34.87 14.74 -14.43
C GLN A 995 -35.63 13.86 -13.40
N LEU A 996 -36.93 14.12 -13.22
CA LEU A 996 -37.74 13.54 -12.14
C LEU A 996 -37.71 11.99 -12.12
N LEU A 997 -37.82 11.32 -13.28
CA LEU A 997 -37.94 9.86 -13.36
C LEU A 997 -36.61 9.14 -13.68
N ALA A 998 -35.46 9.80 -13.50
CA ALA A 998 -34.15 9.14 -13.49
C ALA A 998 -34.13 7.96 -12.49
N ARG A 999 -33.35 6.90 -12.73
CA ARG A 999 -33.23 5.78 -11.78
C ARG A 999 -32.69 6.29 -10.43
N THR A 1000 -33.11 5.63 -9.35
CA THR A 1000 -32.68 5.88 -7.97
C THR A 1000 -31.71 4.80 -7.52
N GLY A 1001 -30.75 5.14 -6.65
CA GLY A 1001 -29.67 4.23 -6.22
C GLY A 1001 -28.30 4.70 -6.69
N GLN A 1002 -27.35 3.76 -6.80
CA GLN A 1002 -25.97 4.03 -7.21
C GLN A 1002 -25.91 4.67 -8.61
N ARG A 1003 -24.98 5.61 -8.79
CA ARG A 1003 -24.76 6.31 -10.07
C ARG A 1003 -23.70 5.60 -10.90
N THR A 1004 -23.98 5.38 -12.17
CA THR A 1004 -22.99 4.94 -13.16
C THR A 1004 -22.49 6.17 -13.93
N LEU A 1005 -21.17 6.33 -14.01
CA LEU A 1005 -20.45 7.35 -14.76
C LEU A 1005 -19.68 6.69 -15.90
N ILE A 1006 -19.84 7.20 -17.12
CA ILE A 1006 -19.06 6.81 -18.29
C ILE A 1006 -18.21 8.02 -18.72
N ILE A 1007 -16.90 7.82 -18.88
CA ILE A 1007 -15.95 8.84 -19.34
C ILE A 1007 -15.52 8.51 -20.77
N GLY A 1008 -15.94 9.33 -21.73
CA GLY A 1008 -15.56 9.22 -23.14
C GLY A 1008 -14.55 10.30 -23.52
N ASP A 1009 -13.31 9.90 -23.80
CA ASP A 1009 -12.27 10.70 -24.44
C ASP A 1009 -11.24 9.74 -25.07
N VAL A 1010 -10.21 10.24 -25.74
CA VAL A 1010 -9.10 9.43 -26.27
C VAL A 1010 -8.47 8.54 -25.18
N SER A 1011 -7.96 7.37 -25.56
CA SER A 1011 -7.63 6.26 -24.65
C SER A 1011 -6.89 6.67 -23.38
N TRP A 1012 -5.77 7.37 -23.52
CA TRP A 1012 -4.92 7.79 -22.39
C TRP A 1012 -5.64 8.74 -21.42
N VAL A 1013 -6.43 9.71 -21.91
CA VAL A 1013 -7.21 10.63 -21.08
C VAL A 1013 -8.30 9.87 -20.33
N ASN A 1014 -9.05 9.02 -21.01
CA ASN A 1014 -10.18 8.34 -20.39
C ASN A 1014 -9.71 7.31 -19.34
N GLN A 1015 -8.58 6.63 -19.55
CA GLN A 1015 -7.93 5.75 -18.58
C GLN A 1015 -7.41 6.52 -17.35
N LEU A 1016 -6.70 7.63 -17.57
CA LEU A 1016 -6.22 8.50 -16.48
C LEU A 1016 -7.36 9.07 -15.64
N LEU A 1017 -8.46 9.48 -16.27
CA LEU A 1017 -9.66 9.96 -15.58
C LEU A 1017 -10.40 8.83 -14.87
N GLN A 1018 -10.53 7.64 -15.47
CA GLN A 1018 -11.15 6.49 -14.79
C GLN A 1018 -10.36 6.10 -13.53
N ALA A 1019 -9.03 6.01 -13.62
CA ALA A 1019 -8.15 5.73 -12.49
C ALA A 1019 -8.24 6.82 -11.41
N TYR A 1020 -8.27 8.10 -11.82
CA TYR A 1020 -8.47 9.23 -10.93
C TYR A 1020 -9.80 9.14 -10.16
N VAL A 1021 -10.94 9.08 -10.86
CA VAL A 1021 -12.27 9.09 -10.21
C VAL A 1021 -12.53 7.83 -9.39
N SER A 1022 -12.06 6.66 -9.83
CA SER A 1022 -12.15 5.42 -9.05
C SER A 1022 -11.36 5.54 -7.73
N LYS A 1023 -10.16 6.13 -7.76
CA LYS A 1023 -9.36 6.39 -6.55
C LYS A 1023 -10.06 7.43 -5.65
N LEU A 1024 -10.65 8.50 -6.20
CA LEU A 1024 -11.43 9.50 -5.43
C LEU A 1024 -12.60 8.89 -4.63
N PHE A 1025 -13.33 7.93 -5.21
CA PHE A 1025 -14.54 7.36 -4.60
C PHE A 1025 -14.32 6.05 -3.81
N SER A 1026 -13.11 5.48 -3.84
CA SER A 1026 -12.76 4.17 -3.25
C SER A 1026 -13.04 4.01 -1.73
N LEU A 1027 -13.05 5.11 -0.97
CA LEU A 1027 -13.43 5.14 0.46
C LEU A 1027 -14.88 5.57 0.72
N SER A 1028 -15.67 5.84 -0.31
CA SER A 1028 -17.08 6.25 -0.15
C SER A 1028 -17.93 5.16 0.52
N TYR A 1029 -19.17 5.52 0.83
CA TYR A 1029 -20.22 4.63 1.32
C TYR A 1029 -21.05 4.18 0.12
N GLY A 1030 -21.54 2.93 0.09
CA GLY A 1030 -22.24 2.39 -1.10
C GLY A 1030 -23.46 3.22 -1.55
N ILE A 1031 -24.17 3.83 -0.60
CA ILE A 1031 -25.29 4.75 -0.85
C ILE A 1031 -24.87 6.09 -1.50
N ALA A 1032 -23.58 6.43 -1.50
CA ALA A 1032 -22.99 7.67 -2.00
C ALA A 1032 -21.76 7.39 -2.90
N THR A 1033 -21.71 6.24 -3.56
CA THR A 1033 -20.62 5.86 -4.47
C THR A 1033 -21.00 6.02 -5.95
N ILE A 1034 -19.99 6.04 -6.81
CA ILE A 1034 -20.13 6.03 -8.26
C ILE A 1034 -19.47 4.77 -8.82
N GLU A 1035 -20.12 4.12 -9.78
CA GLU A 1035 -19.52 3.10 -10.64
C GLU A 1035 -18.87 3.79 -11.84
N VAL A 1036 -17.56 3.63 -12.05
CA VAL A 1036 -16.78 4.44 -13.02
C VAL A 1036 -16.28 3.58 -14.19
N HIS A 1037 -16.75 3.90 -15.38
CA HIS A 1037 -16.37 3.27 -16.65
C HIS A 1037 -15.74 4.28 -17.61
N SER A 1038 -14.93 3.81 -18.56
CA SER A 1038 -14.40 4.65 -19.65
C SER A 1038 -14.14 3.85 -20.92
N ALA A 1039 -14.11 4.54 -22.06
CA ALA A 1039 -13.76 4.00 -23.38
C ALA A 1039 -13.50 5.13 -24.39
N ASN A 1040 -12.83 4.83 -25.51
CA ASN A 1040 -12.75 5.80 -26.61
C ASN A 1040 -14.16 5.97 -27.25
N PRO A 1041 -14.73 7.19 -27.28
CA PRO A 1041 -16.00 7.48 -27.95
C PRO A 1041 -15.96 7.33 -29.47
N GLN A 1042 -14.78 7.30 -30.09
CA GLN A 1042 -14.62 7.08 -31.53
C GLN A 1042 -14.74 5.58 -31.88
N ASP A 1043 -14.11 4.69 -31.09
CA ASP A 1043 -13.99 3.27 -31.47
C ASP A 1043 -14.94 2.32 -30.73
N HIS A 1044 -15.16 2.53 -29.42
CA HIS A 1044 -15.53 1.42 -28.51
C HIS A 1044 -16.65 1.73 -27.52
N LEU A 1045 -16.87 3.00 -27.15
CA LEU A 1045 -17.80 3.36 -26.07
C LEU A 1045 -19.23 2.86 -26.31
N LEU A 1046 -19.75 3.00 -27.54
CA LEU A 1046 -21.10 2.55 -27.88
C LEU A 1046 -21.24 1.02 -27.77
N HIS A 1047 -20.27 0.25 -28.25
CA HIS A 1047 -20.29 -1.22 -28.18
C HIS A 1047 -20.13 -1.71 -26.73
N ALA A 1048 -19.17 -1.15 -25.99
CA ALA A 1048 -18.87 -1.55 -24.62
C ALA A 1048 -19.95 -1.15 -23.60
N PHE A 1049 -20.59 0.02 -23.79
CA PHE A 1049 -21.47 0.61 -22.78
C PHE A 1049 -22.85 1.06 -23.28
N GLY A 1050 -23.10 1.18 -24.59
CA GLY A 1050 -24.40 1.64 -25.11
C GLY A 1050 -25.58 0.80 -24.64
N HIS A 1051 -25.39 -0.52 -24.56
CA HIS A 1051 -26.37 -1.48 -24.01
C HIS A 1051 -26.56 -1.39 -22.47
N ARG A 1052 -25.77 -0.56 -21.77
CA ARG A 1052 -25.81 -0.33 -20.32
C ARG A 1052 -26.32 1.06 -19.94
N ILE A 1053 -26.54 1.94 -20.92
CA ILE A 1053 -27.04 3.30 -20.68
C ILE A 1053 -28.50 3.24 -20.22
N VAL A 1054 -28.81 3.95 -19.14
CA VAL A 1054 -30.13 3.99 -18.52
C VAL A 1054 -30.50 5.39 -18.04
N ARG A 1055 -31.77 5.59 -17.67
CA ARG A 1055 -32.30 6.88 -17.18
C ARG A 1055 -31.46 7.40 -16.01
N GLY A 1056 -30.69 8.47 -16.19
CA GLY A 1056 -29.80 9.03 -15.18
C GLY A 1056 -28.43 8.34 -15.00
N THR A 1057 -27.94 7.64 -16.03
CA THR A 1057 -26.49 7.44 -16.25
C THR A 1057 -25.84 8.80 -16.52
N LEU A 1058 -24.66 9.05 -15.94
CA LEU A 1058 -23.88 10.26 -16.19
C LEU A 1058 -22.83 9.96 -17.27
N ILE A 1059 -22.69 10.83 -18.27
CA ILE A 1059 -21.69 10.69 -19.34
C ILE A 1059 -20.90 11.99 -19.44
N TRP A 1060 -19.58 11.88 -19.27
CA TRP A 1060 -18.63 12.97 -19.50
C TRP A 1060 -17.98 12.72 -20.85
N LEU A 1061 -18.08 13.67 -21.78
CA LEU A 1061 -17.69 13.49 -23.18
C LEU A 1061 -16.71 14.58 -23.60
N GLY A 1062 -15.43 14.23 -23.71
CA GLY A 1062 -14.39 15.07 -24.26
C GLY A 1062 -14.43 15.04 -25.80
N ILE A 1063 -14.51 16.22 -26.41
CA ILE A 1063 -14.69 16.43 -27.84
C ILE A 1063 -13.47 17.19 -28.40
N PRO A 1064 -12.78 16.68 -29.44
CA PRO A 1064 -11.73 17.41 -30.14
C PRO A 1064 -12.35 18.56 -30.97
N ASP A 1065 -11.52 19.51 -31.40
CA ASP A 1065 -11.99 20.72 -32.09
C ASP A 1065 -11.99 20.51 -33.61
N GLY A 1066 -13.13 20.17 -34.21
CA GLY A 1066 -13.19 19.76 -35.62
C GLY A 1066 -12.91 20.85 -36.64
N ARG A 1067 -12.76 22.12 -36.21
CA ARG A 1067 -12.47 23.26 -37.10
C ARG A 1067 -11.03 23.31 -37.61
N ARG A 1068 -10.13 22.47 -37.09
CA ARG A 1068 -8.68 22.61 -37.28
C ARG A 1068 -8.13 21.83 -38.47
N SER A 1069 -8.42 20.54 -38.54
CA SER A 1069 -8.03 19.63 -39.63
C SER A 1069 -9.17 18.67 -39.95
N GLN A 1070 -9.16 18.06 -41.15
CA GLN A 1070 -10.16 17.08 -41.56
C GLN A 1070 -10.20 15.89 -40.58
N GLN A 1071 -9.05 15.37 -40.17
CA GLN A 1071 -8.92 14.31 -39.17
C GLN A 1071 -9.61 14.67 -37.84
N GLN A 1072 -9.44 15.91 -37.36
CA GLN A 1072 -10.14 16.37 -36.15
C GLN A 1072 -11.64 16.56 -36.37
N GLN A 1073 -12.07 16.95 -37.58
CA GLN A 1073 -13.48 17.07 -37.95
C GLN A 1073 -14.17 15.69 -37.98
N GLU A 1074 -13.51 14.68 -38.53
CA GLU A 1074 -13.99 13.29 -38.54
C GLU A 1074 -14.07 12.74 -37.11
N ALA A 1075 -13.05 13.00 -36.28
CA ALA A 1075 -13.03 12.65 -34.87
C ALA A 1075 -14.15 13.34 -34.07
N GLU A 1076 -14.35 14.66 -34.21
CA GLU A 1076 -15.44 15.39 -33.55
C GLU A 1076 -16.80 14.82 -33.96
N ASN A 1077 -17.03 14.60 -35.25
CA ASN A 1077 -18.28 14.02 -35.75
C ASN A 1077 -18.55 12.63 -35.17
N ALA A 1078 -17.53 11.76 -35.06
CA ALA A 1078 -17.66 10.46 -34.43
C ALA A 1078 -18.03 10.57 -32.93
N VAL A 1079 -17.34 11.45 -32.18
CA VAL A 1079 -17.64 11.68 -30.75
C VAL A 1079 -19.05 12.23 -30.56
N ILE A 1080 -19.46 13.21 -31.36
CA ILE A 1080 -20.81 13.79 -31.32
C ILE A 1080 -21.87 12.75 -31.71
N MET A 1081 -21.60 11.88 -32.68
CA MET A 1081 -22.50 10.78 -33.07
C MET A 1081 -22.70 9.79 -31.91
N THR A 1082 -21.61 9.31 -31.31
CA THR A 1082 -21.64 8.43 -30.12
C THR A 1082 -22.41 9.08 -28.97
N GLY A 1083 -22.19 10.37 -28.72
CA GLY A 1083 -22.94 11.15 -27.73
C GLY A 1083 -24.44 11.25 -28.05
N LYS A 1084 -24.81 11.47 -29.31
CA LYS A 1084 -26.22 11.54 -29.75
C LYS A 1084 -26.92 10.18 -29.69
N GLN A 1085 -26.23 9.09 -30.04
CA GLN A 1085 -26.73 7.72 -29.88
C GLN A 1085 -26.92 7.37 -28.39
N ALA A 1086 -25.97 7.72 -27.53
CA ALA A 1086 -26.06 7.59 -26.08
C ALA A 1086 -27.24 8.38 -25.48
N ASN A 1087 -27.46 9.62 -25.94
CA ASN A 1087 -28.63 10.43 -25.59
C ASN A 1087 -29.92 9.76 -26.08
N GLY A 1088 -29.91 9.15 -27.27
CA GLY A 1088 -31.03 8.44 -27.89
C GLY A 1088 -31.57 7.24 -27.11
N VAL A 1089 -30.78 6.64 -26.21
CA VAL A 1089 -31.22 5.56 -25.30
C VAL A 1089 -32.13 6.13 -24.21
N LYS A 1090 -33.41 6.36 -24.56
CA LYS A 1090 -34.43 6.96 -23.67
C LYS A 1090 -35.55 5.98 -23.31
N ASN A 1091 -36.05 6.15 -22.09
CA ASN A 1091 -37.25 5.48 -21.60
C ASN A 1091 -38.04 6.49 -20.74
N LEU A 1092 -39.38 6.53 -20.84
CA LEU A 1092 -40.20 7.62 -20.28
C LEU A 1092 -39.68 9.03 -20.67
N LYS A 1093 -39.26 9.21 -21.93
CA LYS A 1093 -38.61 10.41 -22.50
C LYS A 1093 -37.30 10.87 -21.82
N ILE A 1094 -36.76 10.10 -20.88
CA ILE A 1094 -35.54 10.39 -20.11
C ILE A 1094 -34.43 9.40 -20.49
N GLY A 1095 -33.19 9.86 -20.61
CA GLY A 1095 -32.02 9.05 -21.02
C GLY A 1095 -30.82 9.26 -20.11
N ALA A 1096 -29.62 9.23 -20.70
CA ALA A 1096 -28.41 9.70 -20.03
C ALA A 1096 -28.43 11.22 -19.78
N GLU A 1097 -27.61 11.67 -18.85
CA GLU A 1097 -27.22 13.07 -18.71
C GLU A 1097 -25.80 13.25 -19.23
N ILE A 1098 -25.62 14.08 -20.26
CA ILE A 1098 -24.35 14.20 -20.99
C ILE A 1098 -23.78 15.61 -20.81
N ILE A 1099 -22.57 15.70 -20.28
CA ILE A 1099 -21.76 16.92 -20.26
C ILE A 1099 -20.68 16.80 -21.33
N ALA A 1100 -20.76 17.67 -22.34
CA ALA A 1100 -19.77 17.81 -23.39
C ALA A 1100 -18.69 18.84 -22.99
N LEU A 1101 -17.43 18.56 -23.33
CA LEU A 1101 -16.27 19.41 -23.05
C LEU A 1101 -15.36 19.48 -24.28
N GLY A 1102 -15.08 20.69 -24.78
CA GLY A 1102 -14.23 20.90 -25.96
C GLY A 1102 -14.02 22.38 -26.26
N ASN A 1103 -13.24 22.70 -27.29
CA ASN A 1103 -12.82 24.08 -27.61
C ASN A 1103 -13.65 24.75 -28.73
N ASP A 1104 -14.58 24.03 -29.38
CA ASP A 1104 -15.57 24.61 -30.30
C ASP A 1104 -16.86 25.02 -29.55
N PRO A 1105 -17.28 26.31 -29.59
CA PRO A 1105 -18.61 26.72 -29.12
C PRO A 1105 -19.78 25.93 -29.71
N GLN A 1106 -19.67 25.35 -30.91
CA GLN A 1106 -20.77 24.59 -31.53
C GLN A 1106 -21.25 23.40 -30.69
N ILE A 1107 -20.41 22.83 -29.81
CA ILE A 1107 -20.81 21.72 -28.94
C ILE A 1107 -22.01 22.07 -28.03
N ALA A 1108 -22.20 23.36 -27.71
CA ALA A 1108 -23.33 23.86 -26.94
C ALA A 1108 -24.68 23.72 -27.66
N HIS A 1109 -24.69 23.63 -28.99
CA HIS A 1109 -25.90 23.52 -29.80
C HIS A 1109 -26.25 22.06 -30.17
N GLN A 1110 -25.45 21.07 -29.75
CA GLN A 1110 -25.60 19.66 -30.14
C GLN A 1110 -26.69 18.88 -29.37
N GLY A 1111 -27.42 19.53 -28.45
CA GLY A 1111 -28.54 18.91 -27.70
C GLY A 1111 -28.12 18.03 -26.51
N PHE A 1112 -26.91 18.24 -25.98
CA PHE A 1112 -26.44 17.62 -24.74
C PHE A 1112 -27.00 18.32 -23.49
N SER A 1113 -26.85 17.72 -22.31
CA SER A 1113 -27.42 18.23 -21.06
C SER A 1113 -26.69 19.46 -20.54
N GLN A 1114 -25.38 19.52 -20.74
CA GLN A 1114 -24.59 20.74 -20.60
C GLN A 1114 -23.41 20.71 -21.59
N ALA A 1115 -22.93 21.88 -21.99
CA ALA A 1115 -21.63 22.05 -22.61
C ALA A 1115 -20.72 22.91 -21.72
N VAL A 1116 -19.43 22.61 -21.71
CA VAL A 1116 -18.38 23.46 -21.16
C VAL A 1116 -17.39 23.74 -22.29
N VAL A 1117 -17.34 25.00 -22.73
CA VAL A 1117 -16.46 25.43 -23.82
C VAL A 1117 -15.14 25.90 -23.22
N LEU A 1118 -14.05 25.27 -23.63
CA LEU A 1118 -12.68 25.66 -23.27
C LEU A 1118 -12.18 26.78 -24.19
N ASN A 1119 -11.21 27.57 -23.71
CA ASN A 1119 -10.69 28.70 -24.48
C ASN A 1119 -10.05 28.24 -25.79
N SER A 1120 -10.38 28.91 -26.89
CA SER A 1120 -9.61 28.81 -28.13
C SER A 1120 -8.43 29.78 -28.10
N ASN A 1121 -7.35 29.40 -28.78
CA ASN A 1121 -6.34 30.34 -29.26
C ASN A 1121 -6.73 30.87 -30.65
N ASN A 1122 -5.96 31.83 -31.18
CA ASN A 1122 -6.27 32.51 -32.43
C ASN A 1122 -5.33 32.04 -33.56
N ASP A 1123 -5.80 31.09 -34.36
CA ASP A 1123 -5.01 30.42 -35.42
C ASP A 1123 -4.52 31.39 -36.52
N ALA A 1124 -5.19 32.54 -36.69
CA ALA A 1124 -4.76 33.62 -37.58
C ALA A 1124 -3.46 34.31 -37.10
N ILE A 1125 -2.88 33.88 -35.96
CA ILE A 1125 -1.52 34.22 -35.52
C ILE A 1125 -0.52 33.14 -35.94
N TYR A 1126 -0.90 31.86 -35.84
CA TYR A 1126 -0.01 30.70 -36.06
C TYR A 1126 0.26 30.41 -37.54
N PHE A 1127 -0.75 30.44 -38.41
CA PHE A 1127 -0.65 29.98 -39.81
C PHE A 1127 -0.47 31.15 -40.82
N ARG A 1128 0.23 32.21 -40.43
CA ARG A 1128 0.47 33.39 -41.29
C ARG A 1128 1.45 33.17 -42.44
N ASN A 1129 2.24 32.09 -42.38
CA ASN A 1129 3.25 31.75 -43.39
C ASN A 1129 2.77 30.54 -44.21
N ALA A 1130 2.78 30.64 -45.54
CA ALA A 1130 2.38 29.57 -46.44
C ALA A 1130 3.17 28.26 -46.23
N ALA A 1131 4.48 28.36 -45.93
CA ALA A 1131 5.32 27.18 -45.67
C ALA A 1131 4.94 26.42 -44.37
N VAL A 1132 4.17 27.04 -43.47
CA VAL A 1132 3.60 26.38 -42.27
C VAL A 1132 2.25 25.74 -42.61
N ALA A 1133 1.50 26.29 -43.57
CA ALA A 1133 0.21 25.75 -43.99
C ALA A 1133 0.33 24.36 -44.64
N GLU A 1134 1.43 24.09 -45.36
CA GLU A 1134 1.75 22.77 -45.90
C GLU A 1134 1.97 21.68 -44.83
N GLN A 1135 2.31 22.08 -43.59
CA GLN A 1135 2.50 21.17 -42.44
C GLN A 1135 1.33 21.22 -41.44
N LYS A 1136 0.21 21.87 -41.80
CA LYS A 1136 -0.89 22.15 -40.87
C LYS A 1136 -1.45 20.88 -40.22
N GLU A 1137 -1.56 19.79 -40.97
CA GLU A 1137 -2.12 18.54 -40.46
C GLU A 1137 -1.29 17.95 -39.31
N GLN A 1138 0.03 17.87 -39.46
CA GLN A 1138 0.93 17.33 -38.43
C GLN A 1138 1.06 18.30 -37.24
N ILE A 1139 0.99 19.62 -37.48
CA ILE A 1139 0.95 20.62 -36.41
C ILE A 1139 -0.33 20.45 -35.58
N GLU A 1140 -1.49 20.28 -36.23
CA GLU A 1140 -2.78 20.14 -35.54
C GLU A 1140 -2.92 18.77 -34.84
N GLU A 1141 -2.43 17.67 -35.42
CA GLU A 1141 -2.35 16.36 -34.74
C GLU A 1141 -1.53 16.47 -33.44
N LEU A 1142 -0.33 17.06 -33.52
CA LEU A 1142 0.51 17.32 -32.34
C LEU A 1142 -0.11 18.32 -31.36
N ARG A 1143 -0.96 19.24 -31.83
CA ARG A 1143 -1.65 20.22 -30.98
C ARG A 1143 -2.81 19.60 -30.18
N GLU A 1144 -3.67 18.79 -30.79
CA GLU A 1144 -4.71 18.04 -30.08
C GLU A 1144 -4.09 16.99 -29.14
N SER A 1145 -2.98 16.39 -29.55
CA SER A 1145 -2.17 15.52 -28.70
C SER A 1145 -1.59 16.25 -27.47
N CYS A 1146 -0.70 17.23 -27.69
CA CYS A 1146 0.11 17.82 -26.64
C CYS A 1146 -0.61 18.91 -25.84
N PHE A 1147 -1.76 19.41 -26.32
CA PHE A 1147 -2.50 20.48 -25.63
C PHE A 1147 -4.00 20.17 -25.54
N GLY A 1148 -4.72 19.94 -26.65
CA GLY A 1148 -6.19 19.85 -26.65
C GLY A 1148 -6.77 18.77 -25.75
N SER A 1149 -6.35 17.52 -25.94
CA SER A 1149 -6.76 16.38 -25.09
C SER A 1149 -6.26 16.51 -23.64
N TRP A 1150 -5.14 17.20 -23.42
CA TRP A 1150 -4.61 17.46 -22.08
C TRP A 1150 -5.36 18.62 -21.36
N GLU A 1151 -5.84 19.64 -22.07
CA GLU A 1151 -6.78 20.63 -21.53
C GLU A 1151 -8.05 19.94 -21.02
N ARG A 1152 -8.57 18.96 -21.77
CA ARG A 1152 -9.71 18.14 -21.33
C ARG A 1152 -9.39 17.28 -20.09
N LEU A 1153 -8.19 16.68 -20.02
CA LEU A 1153 -7.71 15.96 -18.83
C LEU A 1153 -7.64 16.87 -17.58
N LEU A 1154 -7.06 18.07 -17.71
CA LEU A 1154 -6.93 19.04 -16.61
C LEU A 1154 -8.30 19.56 -16.15
N ALA A 1155 -9.20 19.84 -17.09
CA ALA A 1155 -10.57 20.23 -16.80
C ALA A 1155 -11.35 19.10 -16.12
N GLY A 1156 -11.12 17.84 -16.53
CA GLY A 1156 -11.60 16.65 -15.84
C GLY A 1156 -11.12 16.57 -14.38
N TYR A 1157 -9.85 16.86 -14.10
CA TYR A 1157 -9.35 16.90 -12.71
C TYR A 1157 -10.07 17.93 -11.83
N VAL A 1158 -10.29 19.14 -12.33
CA VAL A 1158 -11.03 20.21 -11.62
C VAL A 1158 -12.49 19.81 -11.40
N PHE A 1159 -13.16 19.33 -12.45
CA PHE A 1159 -14.55 18.90 -12.43
C PHE A 1159 -14.79 17.73 -11.45
N PHE A 1160 -14.05 16.63 -11.60
CA PHE A 1160 -14.23 15.44 -10.76
C PHE A 1160 -13.68 15.64 -9.35
N GLY A 1161 -12.66 16.49 -9.16
CA GLY A 1161 -12.22 16.93 -7.84
C GLY A 1161 -13.32 17.69 -7.09
N ALA A 1162 -14.01 18.63 -7.77
CA ALA A 1162 -15.14 19.36 -7.19
C ALA A 1162 -16.36 18.46 -6.88
N LEU A 1163 -16.62 17.45 -7.73
CA LEU A 1163 -17.60 16.39 -7.50
C LEU A 1163 -17.28 15.61 -6.22
N ALA A 1164 -16.12 14.95 -6.18
CA ALA A 1164 -15.74 14.08 -5.06
C ALA A 1164 -15.64 14.87 -3.74
N LYS A 1165 -15.04 16.07 -3.75
CA LYS A 1165 -14.95 16.94 -2.57
C LYS A 1165 -16.31 17.24 -1.94
N LYS A 1166 -17.35 17.49 -2.76
CA LYS A 1166 -18.69 17.77 -2.26
C LYS A 1166 -19.40 16.52 -1.71
N VAL A 1167 -19.23 15.35 -2.34
CA VAL A 1167 -19.78 14.08 -1.81
C VAL A 1167 -19.05 13.67 -0.51
N ALA A 1168 -17.73 13.78 -0.48
CA ALA A 1168 -16.90 13.43 0.68
C ALA A 1168 -17.04 14.39 1.87
N ALA A 1169 -17.56 15.60 1.64
CA ALA A 1169 -17.92 16.54 2.70
C ALA A 1169 -19.33 16.31 3.27
N PHE A 1170 -20.10 15.33 2.76
CA PHE A 1170 -21.48 15.10 3.20
C PHE A 1170 -21.56 14.72 4.70
N PRO A 1171 -22.46 15.35 5.49
CA PRO A 1171 -22.65 14.99 6.90
C PRO A 1171 -22.94 13.50 7.09
N LEU A 1172 -22.44 12.91 8.17
CA LEU A 1172 -22.54 11.49 8.53
C LEU A 1172 -21.83 10.49 7.58
N LEU A 1173 -21.63 10.82 6.29
CA LEU A 1173 -20.94 9.98 5.30
C LEU A 1173 -19.53 10.48 4.92
N LYS A 1174 -18.92 11.35 5.73
CA LYS A 1174 -17.61 11.95 5.46
C LYS A 1174 -16.50 10.89 5.29
N TYR A 1175 -15.65 11.05 4.26
CA TYR A 1175 -14.49 10.19 4.02
C TYR A 1175 -13.28 10.96 3.45
N GLU A 1176 -12.09 10.35 3.48
CA GLU A 1176 -10.85 10.92 2.93
C GLU A 1176 -10.74 10.62 1.43
N TYR A 1177 -11.32 11.47 0.58
CA TYR A 1177 -11.38 11.27 -0.88
C TYR A 1177 -10.04 11.39 -1.63
N TRP A 1178 -8.93 11.52 -0.90
CA TRP A 1178 -7.56 11.58 -1.42
C TRP A 1178 -6.78 10.26 -1.23
N LYS A 1179 -7.45 9.23 -0.66
CA LYS A 1179 -6.91 7.90 -0.35
C LYS A 1179 -7.85 6.79 -0.84
N SER A 1180 -7.29 5.60 -1.03
CA SER A 1180 -8.02 4.32 -1.03
C SER A 1180 -7.73 3.49 0.23
N GLN A 1181 -8.44 2.37 0.38
CA GLN A 1181 -8.18 1.40 1.46
C GLN A 1181 -6.89 0.59 1.23
N SER A 1182 -6.47 0.43 -0.03
CA SER A 1182 -5.23 -0.27 -0.36
C SER A 1182 -4.02 0.65 -0.25
N ARG A 1183 -4.11 1.89 -0.75
CA ARG A 1183 -3.00 2.83 -1.01
C ARG A 1183 -2.11 2.43 -2.20
N THR A 1184 -2.69 2.01 -3.32
CA THR A 1184 -1.95 1.53 -4.52
C THR A 1184 -1.25 2.64 -5.31
N LYS A 1185 -0.87 3.76 -4.69
CA LYS A 1185 -0.12 4.83 -5.38
C LYS A 1185 1.25 4.33 -5.88
N VAL A 1186 1.83 3.39 -5.15
CA VAL A 1186 3.07 2.70 -5.51
C VAL A 1186 2.81 1.20 -5.42
N MET A 1187 3.11 0.45 -6.47
CA MET A 1187 3.05 -1.01 -6.44
C MET A 1187 4.33 -1.54 -5.77
N THR A 1188 4.42 -1.44 -4.44
CA THR A 1188 5.64 -1.79 -3.66
C THR A 1188 5.84 -3.28 -3.42
N THR A 1189 4.99 -4.13 -4.00
CA THR A 1189 4.88 -5.56 -3.70
C THR A 1189 5.44 -6.41 -4.81
N ALA A 1190 5.73 -7.67 -4.49
CA ALA A 1190 5.96 -8.69 -5.50
C ALA A 1190 4.91 -8.56 -6.63
N SER A 1191 5.42 -8.45 -7.86
CA SER A 1191 4.62 -8.53 -9.07
C SER A 1191 3.91 -9.90 -9.12
N PRO A 1192 2.81 -10.06 -9.89
CA PRO A 1192 2.35 -11.39 -10.30
C PRO A 1192 3.43 -12.23 -11.02
N VAL A 1193 4.57 -11.60 -11.38
CA VAL A 1193 5.81 -12.24 -11.80
C VAL A 1193 6.80 -12.24 -10.61
N GLY A 1194 7.37 -13.39 -10.27
CA GLY A 1194 8.48 -13.46 -9.34
C GLY A 1194 9.70 -12.69 -9.84
N GLY A 1195 10.52 -12.18 -8.91
CA GLY A 1195 11.71 -11.38 -9.25
C GLY A 1195 12.67 -12.11 -10.20
N PHE A 1196 13.10 -11.43 -11.25
CA PHE A 1196 13.97 -11.99 -12.27
C PHE A 1196 15.38 -12.27 -11.71
N ASP A 1197 15.83 -13.52 -11.80
CA ASP A 1197 17.16 -13.93 -11.34
C ASP A 1197 18.22 -13.62 -12.42
N LEU A 1198 19.00 -12.54 -12.20
CA LEU A 1198 20.10 -12.12 -13.07
C LEU A 1198 21.11 -13.26 -13.36
N ASN A 1199 21.24 -14.25 -12.47
CA ASN A 1199 22.12 -15.40 -12.72
C ASN A 1199 21.66 -16.28 -13.90
N GLN A 1200 20.39 -16.19 -14.32
CA GLN A 1200 19.90 -16.89 -15.52
C GLN A 1200 20.50 -16.34 -16.81
N LEU A 1201 20.71 -15.00 -16.91
CA LEU A 1201 21.41 -14.37 -18.04
C LEU A 1201 22.85 -14.87 -18.16
N ASN A 1202 23.52 -15.08 -17.02
CA ASN A 1202 24.89 -15.60 -16.98
C ASN A 1202 24.96 -17.11 -17.24
N LYS A 1203 23.97 -17.90 -16.83
CA LYS A 1203 23.88 -19.33 -17.19
C LYS A 1203 23.59 -19.57 -18.67
N ALA A 1204 22.84 -18.68 -19.32
CA ALA A 1204 22.64 -18.72 -20.78
C ALA A 1204 23.94 -18.43 -21.58
N ARG A 1205 25.04 -18.04 -20.92
CA ARG A 1205 26.34 -17.73 -21.52
C ARG A 1205 27.42 -18.78 -21.33
N SER A 1206 27.24 -19.78 -20.47
CA SER A 1206 28.12 -20.96 -20.53
C SER A 1206 27.75 -21.74 -21.79
N PRO A 1207 28.60 -21.80 -22.84
CA PRO A 1207 28.33 -22.71 -23.93
C PRO A 1207 28.36 -24.12 -23.36
N GLU A 1208 27.31 -24.90 -23.61
CA GLU A 1208 27.47 -26.34 -23.48
C GLU A 1208 28.65 -26.74 -24.37
N LYS A 1209 29.63 -27.44 -23.80
CA LYS A 1209 30.55 -28.25 -24.60
C LYS A 1209 29.82 -29.50 -25.07
N THR A 1210 28.72 -29.32 -25.80
CA THR A 1210 27.98 -30.37 -26.48
C THR A 1210 28.98 -31.11 -27.37
N SER A 1211 29.17 -32.40 -27.13
CA SER A 1211 30.38 -33.10 -27.57
C SER A 1211 30.40 -33.28 -29.08
N LEU A 1212 31.10 -32.38 -29.78
CA LEU A 1212 31.26 -32.37 -31.25
C LEU A 1212 32.01 -33.60 -31.81
N SER A 1213 32.37 -34.56 -30.96
CA SER A 1213 32.95 -35.87 -31.30
C SER A 1213 31.91 -36.94 -31.68
N LYS A 1214 30.60 -36.71 -31.47
CA LYS A 1214 29.55 -37.70 -31.79
C LYS A 1214 28.95 -37.62 -33.20
N TYR A 1215 29.22 -36.57 -33.99
CA TYR A 1215 28.56 -36.34 -35.28
C TYR A 1215 29.42 -36.53 -36.54
N ILE A 1216 30.65 -37.05 -36.40
CA ILE A 1216 31.57 -37.30 -37.54
C ILE A 1216 31.62 -38.81 -37.94
N LYS A 1217 30.83 -39.68 -37.30
CA LYS A 1217 30.93 -41.15 -37.48
C LYS A 1217 29.77 -41.85 -38.21
N HIS A 1218 28.91 -41.10 -38.92
CA HIS A 1218 27.82 -41.64 -39.74
C HIS A 1218 27.67 -40.88 -41.08
N ASN A 1219 28.74 -40.85 -41.89
CA ASN A 1219 28.69 -40.44 -43.30
C ASN A 1219 29.74 -41.19 -44.13
N THR A 1220 29.83 -42.51 -43.91
CA THR A 1220 30.60 -43.47 -44.72
C THR A 1220 29.84 -44.78 -44.83
N ASN A 1221 28.83 -44.79 -45.70
CA ASN A 1221 28.23 -45.91 -46.44
C ASN A 1221 27.02 -45.37 -47.22
#